data_AF-A0A6I8QXT3-F1
#
_entry.id   AF-A0A6I8QXT3-F1
#
_cell.length_a   1.000
_cell.length_b   1.000
_cell.length_c   1.000
_cell.angle_alpha   90.00
_cell.angle_beta   90.00
_cell.angle_gamma   90.00
#
_symmetry.space_group_name_H-M   'P 1'
#
loop_
_entity.id
_entity.type
_entity.pdbx_description
1 polymer ?
#
loop_
_entity_poly.entity_id
_entity_poly.type
_entity_poly.pdbx_seq_one_letter_code
_entity_poly.pdbx_strand_id
1 'polypeptide(L)'
;MAQPDRKLFENLSGKGKAIGVLTSGGDAQGMNAAVRAVVRMGIYVQAKVYFIYEGYQGMVDGGDNIEEVSWESVSSILQVGGTVIGSARCKAFRTREGRLQAAYNLVQRGITNLCVIGGDGSLTGANLFREEWSGLLDELMQNGKIEAEATREYAHLNIVGMVGSIDNDFCGTDMTIGTDSALHRIIEVVDAIMTTAQSHQRTFVLEVMGRHCGYLALVSALACGADWVFIPEYPPEEGWEDMMCNKLSENRARKKRLNIIIVSEGAIDCHNKAITSDMVKDLVVKRLGFDTRVTILGHVQRGGTPSAFDRILASRMGVDCVLALLEATPETPACVVSLCGNQAVRLPLMECVQMTQEVQKAMDERRFDDAVRLRGRSFENNLNTYKLLSHKKNVADLPKDNAPCSSNFTVAVLNVGAPAAGMNAAVRSAVRVGITEGHKMLAVNDGFEGFAKGQIKDIKWGDVGGWTGQGGSLLGTKRTLPAKYFDKIAEQIRTHKINALLVIGGFEAYLGLMEMVEGRGKYDEFCIPMVMVPATVSNNVPGSDFSIGADTALNTITDTCDRIKQSASGTKRRVFIIETMGGYCGYLANMGGLAAGADAAYIFEESFDIRELQANVEHLTEKMKTSIQRGLVLRNENSNENYTTDFIYQLYSEEGRGVFDCRKNVLGHMQQGGAPSPFDRNFGTKISAKAVQWISKKLKETYRKGKAPQDIILFNPCHCANYPRIRLEYSVA
;
A
#
# COMPACT_ATOMS: atom_id res chain seq x y z
N MET A 1 -11.45 -18.09 18.55
CA MET A 1 -11.65 -19.05 17.44
C MET A 1 -12.96 -18.70 16.77
N ALA A 2 -12.91 -17.88 15.73
CA ALA A 2 -14.07 -17.67 14.86
C ALA A 2 -14.20 -18.91 13.97
N GLN A 3 -15.41 -19.46 13.82
CA GLN A 3 -15.68 -20.46 12.79
C GLN A 3 -15.32 -19.85 11.42
N PRO A 4 -14.72 -20.61 10.50
CA PRO A 4 -14.32 -20.07 9.20
C PRO A 4 -15.57 -19.68 8.41
N ASP A 5 -15.54 -18.47 7.83
CA ASP A 5 -16.53 -17.83 6.95
C ASP A 5 -16.79 -18.59 5.62
N ARG A 6 -16.70 -19.93 5.59
CA ARG A 6 -17.04 -20.74 4.42
C ARG A 6 -18.49 -20.57 3.94
N LYS A 7 -19.37 -19.96 4.74
CA LYS A 7 -20.80 -19.78 4.44
C LYS A 7 -21.17 -18.51 3.68
N LEU A 8 -20.26 -17.56 3.46
CA LEU A 8 -20.66 -16.23 2.94
C LEU A 8 -21.10 -16.27 1.45
N PHE A 9 -20.58 -17.21 0.67
CA PHE A 9 -20.79 -17.26 -0.79
C PHE A 9 -21.89 -18.24 -1.26
N GLU A 10 -22.32 -19.18 -0.42
CA GLU A 10 -23.23 -20.26 -0.85
C GLU A 10 -24.70 -19.80 -1.04
N ASN A 11 -25.08 -18.63 -0.51
CA ASN A 11 -26.47 -18.17 -0.50
C ASN A 11 -26.78 -17.02 -1.48
N LEU A 12 -25.78 -16.48 -2.20
CA LEU A 12 -25.97 -15.35 -3.13
C LEU A 12 -25.98 -15.86 -4.57
N SER A 13 -27.14 -15.78 -5.24
CA SER A 13 -27.29 -16.07 -6.67
C SER A 13 -27.63 -14.81 -7.45
N GLY A 14 -26.84 -14.53 -8.49
CA GLY A 14 -27.08 -13.50 -9.49
C GLY A 14 -27.85 -14.00 -10.71
N LYS A 15 -28.41 -15.22 -10.67
CA LYS A 15 -29.13 -15.80 -11.81
C LYS A 15 -30.29 -14.89 -12.24
N GLY A 16 -30.30 -14.50 -13.52
CA GLY A 16 -31.29 -13.58 -14.09
C GLY A 16 -30.95 -12.09 -13.89
N LYS A 17 -29.87 -11.75 -13.20
CA LYS A 17 -29.37 -10.37 -13.08
C LYS A 17 -28.28 -10.10 -14.12
N ALA A 18 -28.22 -8.85 -14.59
CA ALA A 18 -27.16 -8.34 -15.44
C ALA A 18 -26.39 -7.20 -14.74
N ILE A 19 -25.06 -7.26 -14.83
CA ILE A 19 -24.12 -6.30 -14.26
C ILE A 19 -23.35 -5.62 -15.40
N GLY A 20 -23.43 -4.29 -15.50
CA GLY A 20 -22.56 -3.49 -16.37
C GLY A 20 -21.33 -3.01 -15.60
N VAL A 21 -20.14 -3.13 -16.17
CA VAL A 21 -18.90 -2.56 -15.61
C VAL A 21 -18.30 -1.56 -16.59
N LEU A 22 -17.99 -0.36 -16.10
CA LEU A 22 -17.28 0.66 -16.86
C LEU A 22 -16.10 1.26 -16.09
N THR A 23 -15.10 1.72 -16.83
CA THR A 23 -14.02 2.56 -16.32
C THR A 23 -14.17 3.97 -16.87
N SER A 24 -14.17 4.98 -15.98
CA SER A 24 -14.36 6.37 -16.37
C SER A 24 -13.42 7.32 -15.62
N GLY A 25 -12.94 8.35 -16.31
CA GLY A 25 -12.06 9.38 -15.77
C GLY A 25 -10.60 9.17 -16.17
N GLY A 26 -9.67 9.72 -15.40
CA GLY A 26 -8.25 9.43 -15.61
C GLY A 26 -7.96 7.99 -15.22
N ASP A 27 -7.23 7.27 -16.06
CA ASP A 27 -6.87 5.88 -15.81
C ASP A 27 -5.90 5.75 -14.63
N ALA A 28 -5.94 4.58 -13.98
CA ALA A 28 -5.10 4.23 -12.86
C ALA A 28 -4.70 2.75 -12.94
N GLN A 29 -3.46 2.44 -12.59
CA GLN A 29 -2.95 1.08 -12.63
C GLN A 29 -3.71 0.22 -11.61
N GLY A 30 -4.29 -0.89 -12.09
CA GLY A 30 -5.13 -1.78 -11.27
C GLY A 30 -6.61 -1.73 -11.65
N MET A 31 -7.06 -0.79 -12.49
CA MET A 31 -8.44 -0.81 -13.03
C MET A 31 -8.75 -2.13 -13.74
N ASN A 32 -7.80 -2.68 -14.52
CA ASN A 32 -7.96 -4.00 -15.14
C ASN A 32 -8.12 -5.16 -14.12
N ALA A 33 -7.47 -5.06 -12.96
CA ALA A 33 -7.61 -6.04 -11.89
C ALA A 33 -9.01 -5.97 -11.25
N ALA A 34 -9.54 -4.77 -11.08
CA ALA A 34 -10.91 -4.54 -10.62
C ALA A 34 -11.95 -5.08 -11.62
N VAL A 35 -11.83 -4.71 -12.90
CA VAL A 35 -12.70 -5.21 -13.98
C VAL A 35 -12.66 -6.75 -14.01
N ARG A 36 -11.46 -7.35 -13.96
CA ARG A 36 -11.31 -8.82 -13.90
C ARG A 36 -12.07 -9.42 -12.73
N ALA A 37 -11.94 -8.85 -11.53
CA ALA A 37 -12.59 -9.36 -10.34
C ALA A 37 -14.12 -9.27 -10.43
N VAL A 38 -14.66 -8.15 -10.93
CA VAL A 38 -16.11 -7.96 -11.14
C VAL A 38 -16.65 -9.00 -12.12
N VAL A 39 -15.99 -9.21 -13.27
CA VAL A 39 -16.42 -10.20 -14.26
C VAL A 39 -16.35 -11.62 -13.71
N ARG A 40 -15.21 -12.00 -13.12
CA ARG A 40 -15.00 -13.35 -12.55
C ARG A 40 -16.02 -13.64 -11.46
N MET A 41 -16.23 -12.70 -10.54
CA MET A 41 -17.15 -12.87 -9.43
C MET A 41 -18.61 -12.88 -9.91
N GLY A 42 -18.97 -12.01 -10.84
CA GLY A 42 -20.31 -11.98 -11.45
C GLY A 42 -20.66 -13.30 -12.14
N ILE A 43 -19.75 -13.87 -12.92
CA ILE A 43 -19.95 -15.18 -13.56
C ILE A 43 -20.01 -16.30 -12.51
N TYR A 44 -19.16 -16.25 -11.49
CA TYR A 44 -19.15 -17.24 -10.41
C TYR A 44 -20.50 -17.32 -9.67
N VAL A 45 -21.13 -16.17 -9.41
CA VAL A 45 -22.47 -16.09 -8.82
C VAL A 45 -23.61 -16.22 -9.85
N GLN A 46 -23.31 -16.60 -11.10
CA GLN A 46 -24.27 -16.83 -12.20
C GLN A 46 -25.00 -15.58 -12.71
N ALA A 47 -24.46 -14.38 -12.50
CA ALA A 47 -24.92 -13.15 -13.16
C ALA A 47 -24.34 -13.04 -14.57
N LYS A 48 -25.06 -12.36 -15.46
CA LYS A 48 -24.49 -11.89 -16.73
C LYS A 48 -23.68 -10.63 -16.48
N VAL A 49 -22.52 -10.52 -17.11
CA VAL A 49 -21.68 -9.33 -16.97
C VAL A 49 -21.42 -8.72 -18.34
N TYR A 50 -21.49 -7.40 -18.43
CA TYR A 50 -21.29 -6.62 -19.64
C TYR A 50 -20.15 -5.63 -19.46
N PHE A 51 -19.23 -5.58 -20.42
CA PHE A 51 -18.35 -4.43 -20.58
C PHE A 51 -19.13 -3.26 -21.16
N ILE A 52 -18.78 -2.07 -20.69
CA ILE A 52 -19.20 -0.80 -21.26
C ILE A 52 -17.91 -0.07 -21.62
N TYR A 53 -17.61 -0.05 -22.92
CA TYR A 53 -16.38 0.54 -23.44
C TYR A 53 -16.40 2.08 -23.34
N GLU A 54 -15.23 2.70 -23.28
CA GLU A 54 -15.04 4.16 -23.27
C GLU A 54 -15.82 4.90 -22.15
N GLY A 55 -16.09 4.20 -21.04
CA GLY A 55 -16.75 4.76 -19.88
C GLY A 55 -18.19 5.22 -20.17
N TYR A 56 -18.54 6.43 -19.71
CA TYR A 56 -19.85 7.01 -19.95
C TYR A 56 -20.14 7.23 -21.45
N GLN A 57 -19.10 7.38 -22.28
CA GLN A 57 -19.29 7.63 -23.71
C GLN A 57 -19.90 6.41 -24.39
N GLY A 58 -19.31 5.22 -24.22
CA GLY A 58 -19.89 4.00 -24.80
C GLY A 58 -21.23 3.61 -24.19
N MET A 59 -21.50 4.02 -22.94
CA MET A 59 -22.83 3.85 -22.35
C MET A 59 -23.90 4.69 -23.07
N VAL A 60 -23.56 5.92 -23.48
CA VAL A 60 -24.46 6.79 -24.27
C VAL A 60 -24.56 6.30 -25.71
N ASP A 61 -23.44 5.89 -26.31
CA ASP A 61 -23.41 5.43 -27.70
C ASP A 61 -24.15 4.10 -27.89
N GLY A 62 -24.12 3.22 -26.89
CA GLY A 62 -24.80 1.93 -26.92
C GLY A 62 -24.24 1.01 -28.00
N GLY A 63 -25.09 0.12 -28.53
CA GLY A 63 -24.70 -0.82 -29.58
C GLY A 63 -23.52 -1.71 -29.15
N ASP A 64 -22.49 -1.80 -29.99
CA ASP A 64 -21.30 -2.64 -29.78
C ASP A 64 -20.41 -2.17 -28.62
N ASN A 65 -20.63 -0.94 -28.10
CA ASN A 65 -19.92 -0.46 -26.92
C ASN A 65 -20.36 -1.15 -25.63
N ILE A 66 -21.46 -1.91 -25.66
CA ILE A 66 -21.88 -2.76 -24.55
C ILE A 66 -21.75 -4.20 -25.03
N GLU A 67 -21.00 -5.04 -24.32
CA GLU A 67 -20.70 -6.41 -24.78
C GLU A 67 -20.79 -7.39 -23.63
N GLU A 68 -21.52 -8.50 -23.80
CA GLU A 68 -21.56 -9.58 -22.81
C GLU A 68 -20.21 -10.29 -22.79
N VAL A 69 -19.62 -10.48 -21.61
CA VAL A 69 -18.27 -11.02 -21.47
C VAL A 69 -18.24 -12.41 -20.89
N SER A 70 -17.28 -13.20 -21.34
CA SER A 70 -17.03 -14.54 -20.82
C SER A 70 -15.90 -14.56 -19.80
N TRP A 71 -15.65 -15.75 -19.24
CA TRP A 71 -14.51 -15.98 -18.36
C TRP A 71 -13.17 -15.68 -19.08
N GLU A 72 -13.07 -15.93 -20.38
CA GLU A 72 -11.84 -15.73 -21.13
C GLU A 72 -11.52 -14.25 -21.36
N SER A 73 -12.54 -13.40 -21.52
CA SER A 73 -12.42 -11.97 -21.87
C SER A 73 -11.55 -11.17 -20.89
N VAL A 74 -11.51 -11.55 -19.61
CA VAL A 74 -10.70 -10.89 -18.57
C VAL A 74 -9.39 -11.61 -18.23
N SER A 75 -8.93 -12.48 -19.11
CA SER A 75 -7.65 -13.18 -18.94
C SER A 75 -6.51 -12.36 -19.49
N SER A 76 -5.35 -12.43 -18.84
CA SER A 76 -4.14 -11.66 -19.22
C SER A 76 -4.22 -10.14 -18.98
N ILE A 77 -5.27 -9.62 -18.33
CA ILE A 77 -5.40 -8.17 -18.08
C ILE A 77 -4.89 -7.73 -16.69
N LEU A 78 -4.73 -8.67 -15.75
CA LEU A 78 -4.37 -8.39 -14.35
C LEU A 78 -3.06 -7.59 -14.21
N GLN A 79 -2.07 -7.88 -15.05
CA GLN A 79 -0.75 -7.26 -15.02
C GLN A 79 -0.59 -6.02 -15.91
N VAL A 80 -1.67 -5.60 -16.59
CA VAL A 80 -1.65 -4.53 -17.58
C VAL A 80 -2.08 -3.21 -16.94
N GLY A 81 -1.32 -2.14 -17.18
CA GLY A 81 -1.68 -0.78 -16.76
C GLY A 81 -2.89 -0.21 -17.52
N GLY A 82 -3.38 0.94 -17.08
CA GLY A 82 -4.55 1.59 -17.67
C GLY A 82 -5.83 0.75 -17.58
N THR A 83 -6.68 0.83 -18.61
CA THR A 83 -7.92 0.07 -18.74
C THR A 83 -8.07 -0.55 -20.13
N VAL A 84 -8.38 -1.84 -20.21
CA VAL A 84 -8.62 -2.56 -21.48
C VAL A 84 -9.97 -2.24 -22.11
N ILE A 85 -10.91 -1.68 -21.33
CA ILE A 85 -12.23 -1.26 -21.83
C ILE A 85 -12.28 0.24 -22.15
N GLY A 86 -11.15 0.94 -22.11
CA GLY A 86 -11.08 2.36 -22.43
C GLY A 86 -11.69 3.26 -21.37
N SER A 87 -11.42 4.56 -21.49
CA SER A 87 -11.98 5.59 -20.62
C SER A 87 -12.04 6.91 -21.36
N ALA A 88 -13.25 7.40 -21.63
CA ALA A 88 -13.46 8.67 -22.31
C ALA A 88 -14.19 9.68 -21.43
N ARG A 89 -13.80 10.95 -21.55
CA ARG A 89 -14.58 12.06 -20.98
C ARG A 89 -15.85 12.24 -21.80
N CYS A 90 -17.01 11.96 -21.21
CA CYS A 90 -18.29 12.11 -21.90
C CYS A 90 -18.94 13.47 -21.58
N LYS A 91 -19.02 14.36 -22.58
CA LYS A 91 -19.79 15.61 -22.45
C LYS A 91 -21.30 15.36 -22.51
N ALA A 92 -21.74 14.41 -23.33
CA ALA A 92 -23.15 14.07 -23.49
C ALA A 92 -23.79 13.61 -22.17
N PHE A 93 -23.08 12.83 -21.36
CA PHE A 93 -23.59 12.37 -20.06
C PHE A 93 -23.83 13.49 -19.03
N ARG A 94 -23.29 14.69 -19.26
CA ARG A 94 -23.60 15.87 -18.44
C ARG A 94 -24.99 16.42 -18.72
N THR A 95 -25.57 16.15 -19.88
CA THR A 95 -26.94 16.56 -20.22
C THR A 95 -27.93 15.44 -19.90
N ARG A 96 -29.18 15.82 -19.60
CA ARG A 96 -30.25 14.86 -19.33
C ARG A 96 -30.55 13.98 -20.55
N GLU A 97 -30.46 14.54 -21.77
CA GLU A 97 -30.62 13.80 -23.03
C GLU A 97 -29.59 12.66 -23.18
N GLY A 98 -28.31 12.91 -22.87
CA GLY A 98 -27.30 11.86 -22.89
C GLY A 98 -27.58 10.79 -21.84
N ARG A 99 -28.03 11.17 -20.63
CA ARG A 99 -28.44 10.21 -19.59
C ARG A 99 -29.67 9.40 -19.99
N LEU A 100 -30.64 10.02 -20.67
CA LEU A 100 -31.83 9.35 -21.20
C LEU A 100 -31.42 8.26 -22.22
N GLN A 101 -30.49 8.58 -23.12
CA GLN A 101 -29.97 7.61 -24.09
C GLN A 101 -29.17 6.49 -23.42
N ALA A 102 -28.37 6.80 -22.41
CA ALA A 102 -27.65 5.80 -21.62
C ALA A 102 -28.61 4.84 -20.90
N ALA A 103 -29.66 5.37 -20.25
CA ALA A 103 -30.69 4.56 -19.59
C ALA A 103 -31.39 3.62 -20.57
N TYR A 104 -31.72 4.12 -21.76
CA TYR A 104 -32.30 3.31 -22.83
C TYR A 104 -31.41 2.12 -23.21
N ASN A 105 -30.12 2.36 -23.44
CA ASN A 105 -29.17 1.32 -23.83
C ASN A 105 -28.96 0.25 -22.74
N LEU A 106 -28.99 0.64 -21.46
CA LEU A 106 -28.91 -0.29 -20.34
C LEU A 106 -30.16 -1.17 -20.24
N VAL A 107 -31.35 -0.56 -20.34
CA VAL A 107 -32.65 -1.27 -20.29
C VAL A 107 -32.80 -2.25 -21.45
N GLN A 108 -32.35 -1.90 -22.66
CA GLN A 108 -32.34 -2.81 -23.81
C GLN A 108 -31.59 -4.13 -23.55
N ARG A 109 -30.65 -4.14 -22.60
CA ARG A 109 -29.83 -5.29 -22.23
C ARG A 109 -30.17 -5.84 -20.84
N GLY A 110 -31.23 -5.34 -20.23
CA GLY A 110 -31.66 -5.71 -18.88
C GLY A 110 -30.67 -5.35 -17.77
N ILE A 111 -29.79 -4.36 -18.00
CA ILE A 111 -28.74 -3.97 -17.05
C ILE A 111 -29.30 -2.97 -16.04
N THR A 112 -29.44 -3.40 -14.79
CA THR A 112 -29.84 -2.56 -13.65
C THR A 112 -28.82 -2.53 -12.52
N ASN A 113 -27.71 -3.24 -12.67
CA ASN A 113 -26.62 -3.25 -11.70
C ASN A 113 -25.38 -2.66 -12.38
N LEU A 114 -24.88 -1.54 -11.87
CA LEU A 114 -23.79 -0.80 -12.49
C LEU A 114 -22.60 -0.70 -11.54
N CYS A 115 -21.47 -1.24 -11.97
CA CYS A 115 -20.17 -1.04 -11.34
C CYS A 115 -19.42 0.10 -12.05
N VAL A 116 -19.15 1.18 -11.33
CA VAL A 116 -18.42 2.34 -11.86
C VAL A 116 -17.04 2.41 -11.22
N ILE A 117 -16.00 2.17 -12.03
CA ILE A 117 -14.60 2.28 -11.59
C ILE A 117 -14.05 3.62 -12.08
N GLY A 118 -13.71 4.53 -11.17
CA GLY A 118 -13.21 5.84 -11.55
C GLY A 118 -12.88 6.76 -10.39
N GLY A 119 -12.55 8.02 -10.71
CA GLY A 119 -12.31 9.06 -9.72
C GLY A 119 -13.59 9.78 -9.27
N ASP A 120 -13.41 10.81 -8.44
CA ASP A 120 -14.48 11.62 -7.83
C ASP A 120 -15.56 12.09 -8.81
N GLY A 121 -15.15 12.69 -9.94
CA GLY A 121 -16.10 13.18 -10.95
C GLY A 121 -16.93 12.06 -11.62
N SER A 122 -16.36 10.86 -11.78
CA SER A 122 -17.08 9.71 -12.34
C SER A 122 -18.13 9.19 -11.37
N LEU A 123 -17.79 9.12 -10.09
CA LEU A 123 -18.68 8.66 -9.03
C LEU A 123 -19.81 9.68 -8.73
N THR A 124 -19.50 10.98 -8.80
CA THR A 124 -20.51 12.05 -8.74
C THR A 124 -21.54 11.91 -9.87
N GLY A 125 -21.08 11.66 -11.10
CA GLY A 125 -21.97 11.42 -12.25
C GLY A 125 -22.83 10.17 -12.09
N ALA A 126 -22.29 9.11 -11.46
CA ALA A 126 -23.03 7.89 -11.18
C ALA A 126 -24.17 8.15 -10.17
N ASN A 127 -23.90 8.92 -9.11
CA ASN A 127 -24.93 9.27 -8.13
C ASN A 127 -26.08 10.05 -8.76
N LEU A 128 -25.78 11.09 -9.54
CA LEU A 128 -26.78 11.87 -10.25
C LEU A 128 -27.64 11.00 -11.18
N PHE A 129 -27.00 10.06 -11.89
CA PHE A 129 -27.71 9.15 -12.79
C PHE A 129 -28.70 8.24 -12.06
N ARG A 130 -28.36 7.78 -10.85
CA ARG A 130 -29.27 7.01 -10.01
C ARG A 130 -30.47 7.82 -9.53
N GLU A 131 -30.24 9.06 -9.10
CA GLU A 131 -31.29 9.96 -8.62
C GLU A 131 -32.30 10.30 -9.72
N GLU A 132 -31.82 10.49 -10.96
CA GLU A 132 -32.68 10.79 -12.11
C GLU A 132 -33.32 9.54 -12.74
N TRP A 133 -32.93 8.32 -12.34
CA TRP A 133 -33.28 7.07 -13.03
C TRP A 133 -34.78 6.89 -13.29
N SER A 134 -35.62 7.05 -12.26
CA SER A 134 -37.08 6.91 -12.40
C SER A 134 -37.66 7.91 -13.40
N GLY A 135 -37.23 9.17 -13.33
CA GLY A 135 -37.67 10.21 -14.26
C GLY A 135 -37.20 9.99 -15.69
N LEU A 136 -36.06 9.32 -15.90
CA LEU A 136 -35.58 8.92 -17.22
C LEU A 136 -36.43 7.79 -17.81
N LEU A 137 -36.80 6.80 -16.99
CA LEU A 137 -37.66 5.69 -17.44
C LEU A 137 -39.07 6.17 -17.78
N ASP A 138 -39.65 7.08 -17.00
CA ASP A 138 -40.96 7.67 -17.28
C ASP A 138 -40.96 8.40 -18.63
N GLU A 139 -39.88 9.14 -18.92
CA GLU A 139 -39.69 9.85 -20.18
C GLU A 139 -39.49 8.90 -21.37
N LEU A 140 -38.74 7.81 -21.20
CA LEU A 140 -38.60 6.77 -22.23
C LEU A 140 -39.92 6.07 -22.53
N MET A 141 -40.76 5.85 -21.50
CA MET A 141 -42.09 5.26 -21.65
C MET A 141 -43.04 6.22 -22.39
N GLN A 142 -43.06 7.50 -22.01
CA GLN A 142 -43.87 8.53 -22.68
C GLN A 142 -43.49 8.69 -24.16
N ASN A 143 -42.19 8.59 -24.46
CA ASN A 143 -41.68 8.65 -25.83
C ASN A 143 -41.88 7.34 -26.63
N GLY A 144 -42.51 6.32 -26.04
CA GLY A 144 -42.78 5.04 -26.69
C GLY A 144 -41.52 4.21 -27.00
N LYS A 145 -40.38 4.50 -26.35
CA LYS A 145 -39.13 3.78 -26.56
C LYS A 145 -39.04 2.49 -25.76
N ILE A 146 -39.73 2.40 -24.62
CA ILE A 146 -39.78 1.21 -23.75
C ILE A 146 -41.22 0.89 -23.37
N GLU A 147 -41.50 -0.40 -23.13
CA GLU A 147 -42.81 -0.87 -22.69
C GLU A 147 -43.02 -0.66 -21.18
N ALA A 148 -44.28 -0.55 -20.76
CA ALA A 148 -44.63 -0.32 -19.36
C ALA A 148 -44.20 -1.47 -18.41
N GLU A 149 -44.05 -2.69 -18.94
CA GLU A 149 -43.56 -3.85 -18.18
C GLU A 149 -42.06 -3.76 -17.89
N ALA A 150 -41.27 -3.33 -18.89
CA ALA A 150 -39.84 -3.07 -18.73
C ALA A 150 -39.56 -1.94 -17.72
N THR A 151 -40.39 -0.89 -17.69
CA THR A 151 -40.30 0.18 -16.69
C THR A 151 -40.46 -0.33 -15.26
N ARG A 152 -41.31 -1.36 -15.05
CA ARG A 152 -41.51 -1.98 -13.73
C ARG A 152 -40.39 -2.94 -13.35
N GLU A 153 -39.95 -3.77 -14.30
CA GLU A 153 -38.88 -4.74 -14.07
C GLU A 153 -37.55 -4.04 -13.77
N TYR A 154 -37.26 -2.93 -14.47
CA TYR A 154 -35.99 -2.20 -14.36
C TYR A 154 -36.11 -0.88 -13.57
N ALA A 155 -37.14 -0.77 -12.72
CA ALA A 155 -37.45 0.46 -11.97
C ALA A 155 -36.31 0.95 -11.06
N HIS A 156 -35.43 0.06 -10.62
CA HIS A 156 -34.37 0.36 -9.68
C HIS A 156 -32.99 0.14 -10.28
N LEU A 157 -32.14 1.17 -10.20
CA LEU A 157 -30.74 1.11 -10.59
C LEU A 157 -29.87 0.97 -9.34
N ASN A 158 -29.17 -0.16 -9.26
CA ASN A 158 -28.18 -0.42 -8.23
C ASN A 158 -26.82 0.06 -8.73
N ILE A 159 -26.18 0.95 -7.97
CA ILE A 159 -24.85 1.48 -8.30
C ILE A 159 -23.88 1.18 -7.16
N VAL A 160 -22.75 0.62 -7.53
CA VAL A 160 -21.59 0.49 -6.64
C VAL A 160 -20.36 1.08 -7.31
N GLY A 161 -19.71 2.00 -6.58
CA GLY A 161 -18.50 2.69 -7.01
C GLY A 161 -17.24 2.02 -6.51
N MET A 162 -16.17 2.08 -7.30
CA MET A 162 -14.81 1.77 -6.89
C MET A 162 -13.89 2.92 -7.27
N VAL A 163 -13.03 3.34 -6.34
CA VAL A 163 -12.17 4.50 -6.56
C VAL A 163 -10.88 4.10 -7.29
N GLY A 164 -10.84 4.38 -8.60
CA GLY A 164 -9.65 4.28 -9.43
C GLY A 164 -9.02 5.65 -9.66
N SER A 165 -8.01 5.98 -8.86
CA SER A 165 -7.31 7.28 -8.89
C SER A 165 -5.90 7.11 -8.35
N ILE A 166 -4.93 7.76 -8.97
CA ILE A 166 -3.54 7.78 -8.45
C ILE A 166 -3.37 8.82 -7.33
N ASP A 167 -4.27 9.80 -7.26
CA ASP A 167 -4.10 11.01 -6.44
C ASP A 167 -4.46 10.77 -4.96
N ASN A 168 -5.11 9.66 -4.63
CA ASN A 168 -5.70 9.37 -3.30
C ASN A 168 -6.55 10.53 -2.78
N ASP A 169 -7.38 11.09 -3.66
CA ASP A 169 -8.16 12.30 -3.48
C ASP A 169 -9.56 12.04 -2.88
N PHE A 170 -10.02 10.79 -2.89
CA PHE A 170 -11.35 10.41 -2.42
C PHE A 170 -11.39 10.22 -0.90
N CYS A 171 -12.31 10.92 -0.23
CA CYS A 171 -12.50 10.82 1.21
C CYS A 171 -13.28 9.54 1.55
N GLY A 172 -12.98 8.93 2.70
CA GLY A 172 -13.59 7.68 3.13
C GLY A 172 -12.82 6.41 2.71
N THR A 173 -11.76 6.53 1.91
CA THR A 173 -10.84 5.41 1.67
C THR A 173 -9.45 5.71 2.20
N ASP A 174 -8.81 4.70 2.81
CA ASP A 174 -7.41 4.81 3.23
C ASP A 174 -6.47 4.87 2.00
N MET A 175 -6.85 4.18 0.91
CA MET A 175 -6.07 4.06 -0.33
C MET A 175 -6.99 3.91 -1.54
N THR A 176 -6.67 4.60 -2.64
CA THR A 176 -7.31 4.42 -3.95
C THR A 176 -6.51 3.49 -4.86
N ILE A 177 -7.20 2.81 -5.80
CA ILE A 177 -6.53 1.93 -6.78
C ILE A 177 -5.65 2.79 -7.69
N GLY A 178 -4.35 2.49 -7.68
CA GLY A 178 -3.32 3.07 -8.55
C GLY A 178 -2.35 4.00 -7.84
N THR A 179 -2.63 4.42 -6.61
CA THR A 179 -1.73 5.31 -5.86
C THR A 179 -0.38 4.64 -5.56
N ASP A 180 -0.38 3.37 -5.15
CA ASP A 180 0.86 2.67 -4.86
C ASP A 180 1.70 2.44 -6.13
N SER A 181 1.05 2.10 -7.25
CA SER A 181 1.69 1.97 -8.56
C SER A 181 2.29 3.29 -9.05
N ALA A 182 1.56 4.40 -8.93
CA ALA A 182 2.08 5.72 -9.28
C ALA A 182 3.28 6.12 -8.41
N LEU A 183 3.21 5.81 -7.11
CA LEU A 183 4.31 6.02 -6.18
C LEU A 183 5.55 5.18 -6.55
N HIS A 184 5.38 3.95 -7.03
CA HIS A 184 6.49 3.16 -7.58
C HIS A 184 7.15 3.89 -8.76
N ARG A 185 6.37 4.42 -9.71
CA ARG A 185 6.91 5.18 -10.85
C ARG A 185 7.69 6.42 -10.40
N ILE A 186 7.18 7.15 -9.41
CA ILE A 186 7.86 8.34 -8.88
C ILE A 186 9.19 7.94 -8.25
N ILE A 187 9.20 6.92 -7.40
CA ILE A 187 10.40 6.50 -6.69
C ILE A 187 11.45 5.90 -7.62
N GLU A 188 11.06 5.18 -8.67
CA GLU A 188 11.99 4.73 -9.70
C GLU A 188 12.71 5.89 -10.40
N VAL A 189 11.96 6.94 -10.77
CA VAL A 189 12.53 8.15 -11.38
C VAL A 189 13.44 8.87 -10.39
N VAL A 190 13.00 9.02 -9.12
CA VAL A 190 13.80 9.66 -8.08
C VAL A 190 15.10 8.91 -7.85
N ASP A 191 15.05 7.59 -7.68
CA ASP A 191 16.24 6.75 -7.44
C ASP A 191 17.19 6.80 -8.66
N ALA A 192 16.66 6.82 -9.89
CA ALA A 192 17.47 6.99 -11.09
C ALA A 192 18.18 8.36 -11.12
N ILE A 193 17.46 9.44 -10.77
CA ILE A 193 18.00 10.81 -10.72
C ILE A 193 19.02 10.98 -9.59
N MET A 194 18.86 10.28 -8.46
CA MET A 194 19.76 10.40 -7.32
C MET A 194 21.23 10.12 -7.69
N THR A 195 21.48 9.16 -8.58
CA THR A 195 22.84 8.79 -8.99
C THR A 195 23.56 9.92 -9.75
N THR A 196 22.86 10.58 -10.69
CA THR A 196 23.41 11.74 -11.42
C THR A 196 23.50 12.99 -10.54
N ALA A 197 22.54 13.17 -9.62
CA ALA A 197 22.54 14.28 -8.67
C ALA A 197 23.75 14.21 -7.71
N GLN A 198 24.09 13.02 -7.21
CA GLN A 198 25.27 12.79 -6.37
C GLN A 198 26.57 13.09 -7.10
N SER A 199 26.65 12.72 -8.39
CA SER A 199 27.85 12.90 -9.20
C SER A 199 28.18 14.38 -9.40
N HIS A 200 27.19 15.19 -9.76
CA HIS A 200 27.36 16.61 -10.09
C HIS A 200 27.00 17.59 -8.98
N GLN A 201 26.69 17.08 -7.78
CA GLN A 201 26.35 17.91 -6.64
C GLN A 201 25.12 18.83 -6.86
N ARG A 202 24.11 18.32 -7.60
CA ARG A 202 22.96 19.09 -8.09
C ARG A 202 21.76 19.09 -7.14
N THR A 203 20.92 20.12 -7.28
CA THR A 203 19.58 20.15 -6.70
C THR A 203 18.56 19.77 -7.78
N PHE A 204 17.63 18.88 -7.45
CA PHE A 204 16.53 18.51 -8.33
C PHE A 204 15.19 18.95 -7.74
N VAL A 205 14.39 19.62 -8.55
CA VAL A 205 12.99 19.95 -8.29
C VAL A 205 12.15 19.01 -9.14
N LEU A 206 11.37 18.14 -8.49
CA LEU A 206 10.57 17.11 -9.15
C LEU A 206 9.09 17.45 -8.99
N GLU A 207 8.41 17.64 -10.12
CA GLU A 207 6.97 17.89 -10.15
C GLU A 207 6.20 16.57 -10.28
N VAL A 208 5.29 16.34 -9.33
CA VAL A 208 4.47 15.13 -9.25
C VAL A 208 2.98 15.46 -9.38
N MET A 209 2.23 14.50 -9.91
CA MET A 209 0.78 14.60 -10.03
C MET A 209 0.12 14.69 -8.66
N GLY A 210 -1.07 15.28 -8.64
CA GLY A 210 -1.84 15.47 -7.42
C GLY A 210 -2.70 16.72 -7.48
N ARG A 211 -3.35 16.96 -8.63
CA ARG A 211 -4.13 18.16 -8.99
C ARG A 211 -4.50 19.09 -7.82
N HIS A 212 -5.30 18.59 -6.88
CA HIS A 212 -5.68 19.28 -5.64
C HIS A 212 -5.40 18.44 -4.38
N CYS A 213 -4.62 17.37 -4.51
CA CYS A 213 -4.27 16.45 -3.44
C CYS A 213 -2.75 16.29 -3.31
N GLY A 214 -2.20 16.62 -2.15
CA GLY A 214 -0.77 16.51 -1.86
C GLY A 214 -0.31 15.12 -1.44
N TYR A 215 -1.19 14.11 -1.41
CA TYR A 215 -0.85 12.78 -0.87
C TYR A 215 0.35 12.16 -1.59
N LEU A 216 0.33 12.17 -2.92
CA LEU A 216 1.37 11.56 -3.73
C LEU A 216 2.72 12.26 -3.54
N ALA A 217 2.74 13.59 -3.46
CA ALA A 217 3.93 14.38 -3.15
C ALA A 217 4.47 14.14 -1.74
N LEU A 218 3.60 14.12 -0.74
CA LEU A 218 3.97 13.89 0.66
C LEU A 218 4.57 12.49 0.87
N VAL A 219 3.92 11.47 0.33
CA VAL A 219 4.34 10.07 0.47
C VAL A 219 5.61 9.80 -0.35
N SER A 220 5.77 10.44 -1.51
CA SER A 220 7.02 10.42 -2.29
C SER A 220 8.17 11.07 -1.53
N ALA A 221 7.93 12.24 -0.93
CA ALA A 221 8.91 12.95 -0.13
C ALA A 221 9.39 12.13 1.07
N LEU A 222 8.48 11.40 1.74
CA LEU A 222 8.83 10.50 2.83
C LEU A 222 9.65 9.30 2.34
N ALA A 223 9.25 8.69 1.22
CA ALA A 223 9.88 7.50 0.65
C ALA A 223 11.27 7.75 0.07
N CYS A 224 11.56 8.93 -0.48
CA CYS A 224 12.91 9.28 -0.95
C CYS A 224 13.73 10.04 0.10
N GLY A 225 13.11 10.49 1.19
CA GLY A 225 13.75 11.36 2.17
C GLY A 225 14.11 12.72 1.58
N ALA A 226 13.15 13.35 0.89
CA ALA A 226 13.28 14.67 0.30
C ALA A 226 13.66 15.73 1.34
N ASP A 227 14.32 16.79 0.86
CA ASP A 227 14.76 17.91 1.69
C ASP A 227 13.65 18.94 1.92
N TRP A 228 12.75 19.07 0.94
CA TRP A 228 11.57 19.91 1.02
C TRP A 228 10.42 19.30 0.20
N VAL A 229 9.18 19.62 0.58
CA VAL A 229 7.97 19.21 -0.13
C VAL A 229 6.99 20.38 -0.15
N PHE A 230 6.31 20.58 -1.28
CA PHE A 230 5.21 21.52 -1.42
C PHE A 230 3.92 20.76 -1.71
N ILE A 231 2.93 20.95 -0.84
CA ILE A 231 1.61 20.33 -0.96
C ILE A 231 0.51 21.37 -0.73
N PRO A 232 -0.64 21.27 -1.43
CA PRO A 232 -1.74 22.21 -1.27
C PRO A 232 -2.34 22.26 0.13
N GLU A 233 -2.42 21.12 0.82
CA GLU A 233 -3.06 21.04 2.15
C GLU A 233 -2.20 21.61 3.27
N TYR A 234 -0.90 21.76 3.05
CA TYR A 234 0.04 22.36 4.00
C TYR A 234 0.94 23.34 3.24
N PRO A 235 0.40 24.51 2.86
CA PRO A 235 1.17 25.52 2.18
C PRO A 235 2.30 26.03 3.09
N PRO A 236 3.43 26.45 2.52
CA PRO A 236 4.52 27.01 3.29
C PRO A 236 4.14 28.35 3.93
N GLU A 237 4.63 28.60 5.14
CA GLU A 237 4.48 29.88 5.84
C GLU A 237 5.27 31.01 5.16
N GLU A 238 4.94 32.27 5.44
CA GLU A 238 5.71 33.41 4.90
C GLU A 238 7.19 33.33 5.31
N GLY A 239 8.10 33.62 4.38
CA GLY A 239 9.55 33.49 4.61
C GLY A 239 10.09 32.08 4.41
N TRP A 240 9.29 31.15 3.87
CA TRP A 240 9.74 29.80 3.52
C TRP A 240 10.93 29.80 2.55
N GLU A 241 11.09 30.83 1.73
CA GLU A 241 12.20 30.95 0.79
C GLU A 241 13.55 30.94 1.53
N ASP A 242 13.64 31.70 2.63
CA ASP A 242 14.82 31.77 3.48
C ASP A 242 15.01 30.48 4.26
N MET A 243 13.93 29.93 4.83
CA MET A 243 13.98 28.66 5.57
C MET A 243 14.48 27.51 4.68
N MET A 244 13.96 27.42 3.45
CA MET A 244 14.39 26.44 2.47
C MET A 244 15.85 26.67 2.06
N CYS A 245 16.25 27.91 1.76
CA CYS A 245 17.63 28.18 1.37
C CYS A 245 18.64 27.83 2.49
N ASN A 246 18.30 28.15 3.75
CA ASN A 246 19.09 27.78 4.93
C ASN A 246 19.18 26.26 5.10
N LYS A 247 18.07 25.55 4.90
CA LYS A 247 18.05 24.08 4.94
C LYS A 247 19.00 23.46 3.91
N LEU A 248 18.95 23.95 2.68
CA LEU A 248 19.77 23.44 1.57
C LEU A 248 21.27 23.78 1.74
N SER A 249 21.58 24.97 2.28
CA SER A 249 22.96 25.35 2.60
C SER A 249 23.54 24.54 3.75
N GLU A 250 22.75 24.28 4.81
CA GLU A 250 23.13 23.37 5.91
C GLU A 250 23.41 21.95 5.39
N ASN A 251 22.57 21.44 4.49
CA ASN A 251 22.77 20.13 3.89
C ASN A 251 24.13 20.07 3.17
N ARG A 252 24.47 21.10 2.40
CA ARG A 252 25.77 21.22 1.72
C ARG A 252 26.92 21.29 2.73
N ALA A 253 26.77 22.05 3.81
CA ALA A 253 27.75 22.13 4.89
C ALA A 253 27.96 20.77 5.59
N ARG A 254 26.90 19.97 5.71
CA ARG A 254 26.94 18.56 6.18
C ARG A 254 27.49 17.59 5.12
N LYS A 255 28.07 18.10 4.04
CA LYS A 255 28.61 17.34 2.89
C LYS A 255 27.58 16.48 2.16
N LYS A 256 26.28 16.79 2.29
CA LYS A 256 25.24 16.19 1.44
C LYS A 256 25.48 16.67 0.01
N ARG A 257 25.67 15.71 -0.90
CA ARG A 257 26.04 16.02 -2.28
C ARG A 257 24.84 16.49 -3.11
N LEU A 258 23.64 16.01 -2.82
CA LEU A 258 22.43 16.33 -3.59
C LEU A 258 21.35 16.95 -2.71
N ASN A 259 20.42 17.67 -3.32
CA ASN A 259 19.14 18.00 -2.70
C ASN A 259 17.97 17.60 -3.60
N ILE A 260 16.88 17.13 -3.00
CA ILE A 260 15.63 16.77 -3.71
C ILE A 260 14.49 17.56 -3.11
N ILE A 261 13.76 18.25 -3.98
CA ILE A 261 12.56 19.01 -3.64
C ILE A 261 11.42 18.40 -4.44
N ILE A 262 10.34 18.01 -3.76
CA ILE A 262 9.13 17.47 -4.40
C ILE A 262 8.07 18.56 -4.43
N VAL A 263 7.48 18.82 -5.59
CA VAL A 263 6.45 19.84 -5.80
C VAL A 263 5.20 19.15 -6.34
N SER A 264 4.06 19.27 -5.66
CA SER A 264 2.77 18.85 -6.23
C SER A 264 2.34 19.80 -7.35
N GLU A 265 1.69 19.30 -8.40
CA GLU A 265 1.02 20.12 -9.43
C GLU A 265 0.12 21.20 -8.82
N GLY A 266 -0.55 20.88 -7.71
CA GLY A 266 -1.45 21.77 -6.98
C GLY A 266 -0.77 22.63 -5.90
N ALA A 267 0.56 22.75 -5.89
CA ALA A 267 1.26 23.49 -4.85
C ALA A 267 0.87 24.97 -4.82
N ILE A 268 0.52 25.46 -3.63
CA ILE A 268 0.10 26.85 -3.38
C ILE A 268 0.78 27.40 -2.13
N ASP A 269 0.86 28.73 -2.05
CA ASP A 269 1.23 29.46 -0.84
C ASP A 269 0.01 29.73 0.07
N CYS A 270 0.23 30.36 1.22
CA CYS A 270 -0.82 30.71 2.18
C CYS A 270 -1.88 31.69 1.64
N HIS A 271 -1.61 32.34 0.50
CA HIS A 271 -2.51 33.26 -0.19
C HIS A 271 -3.22 32.62 -1.39
N ASN A 272 -3.12 31.29 -1.55
CA ASN A 272 -3.62 30.50 -2.69
C ASN A 272 -2.95 30.85 -4.03
N LYS A 273 -1.73 31.38 -4.00
CA LYS A 273 -0.93 31.64 -5.20
C LYS A 273 -0.12 30.39 -5.54
N ALA A 274 -0.13 30.00 -6.81
CA ALA A 274 0.57 28.81 -7.27
C ALA A 274 2.09 28.92 -7.07
N ILE A 275 2.69 27.86 -6.51
CA ILE A 275 4.14 27.69 -6.39
C ILE A 275 4.59 26.73 -7.48
N THR A 276 5.23 27.25 -8.54
CA THR A 276 5.67 26.43 -9.66
C THR A 276 7.09 25.87 -9.44
N SER A 277 7.38 24.74 -10.08
CA SER A 277 8.72 24.13 -10.06
C SER A 277 9.81 25.06 -10.58
N ASP A 278 9.51 25.90 -11.57
CA ASP A 278 10.44 26.91 -12.10
C ASP A 278 10.69 28.05 -11.10
N MET A 279 9.68 28.49 -10.35
CA MET A 279 9.86 29.48 -9.28
C MET A 279 10.83 28.96 -8.21
N VAL A 280 10.67 27.69 -7.80
CA VAL A 280 11.56 27.04 -6.82
C VAL A 280 12.98 26.92 -7.37
N LYS A 281 13.13 26.53 -8.64
CA LYS A 281 14.45 26.47 -9.31
C LYS A 281 15.13 27.84 -9.34
N ASP A 282 14.43 28.86 -9.81
CA ASP A 282 14.97 30.22 -9.94
C ASP A 282 15.38 30.77 -8.57
N LEU A 283 14.61 30.48 -7.53
CA LEU A 283 14.94 30.86 -6.15
C LEU A 283 16.26 30.22 -5.69
N VAL A 284 16.42 28.91 -5.88
CA VAL A 284 17.64 28.18 -5.49
C VAL A 284 18.85 28.67 -6.29
N VAL A 285 18.70 28.91 -7.59
CA VAL A 285 19.78 29.43 -8.45
C VAL A 285 20.19 30.85 -8.02
N LYS A 286 19.24 31.76 -7.81
CA LYS A 286 19.52 33.16 -7.47
C LYS A 286 20.12 33.33 -6.07
N ARG A 287 19.61 32.60 -5.06
CA ARG A 287 20.06 32.77 -3.66
C ARG A 287 21.27 31.91 -3.30
N LEU A 288 21.36 30.68 -3.80
CA LEU A 288 22.39 29.71 -3.39
C LEU A 288 23.44 29.43 -4.48
N GLY A 289 23.17 29.77 -5.74
CA GLY A 289 24.07 29.48 -6.86
C GLY A 289 24.24 27.98 -7.14
N PHE A 290 23.32 27.12 -6.68
CA PHE A 290 23.39 25.68 -6.92
C PHE A 290 22.89 25.33 -8.34
N ASP A 291 23.59 24.42 -9.04
CA ASP A 291 23.12 23.85 -10.32
C ASP A 291 21.83 23.07 -10.05
N THR A 292 20.72 23.64 -10.54
CA THR A 292 19.36 23.18 -10.23
C THR A 292 18.61 22.82 -11.50
N ARG A 293 17.99 21.64 -11.48
CA ARG A 293 17.22 21.10 -12.62
C ARG A 293 15.79 20.80 -12.18
N VAL A 294 14.86 21.01 -13.12
CA VAL A 294 13.45 20.66 -12.95
C VAL A 294 13.18 19.41 -13.77
N THR A 295 12.38 18.51 -13.23
CA THR A 295 11.87 17.34 -13.95
C THR A 295 10.39 17.20 -13.66
N ILE A 296 9.58 17.35 -14.70
CA ILE A 296 8.14 17.14 -14.64
C ILE A 296 7.89 15.70 -15.05
N LEU A 297 7.46 14.85 -14.12
CA LEU A 297 7.28 13.42 -14.38
C LEU A 297 6.11 13.17 -15.35
N GLY A 298 5.06 13.99 -15.26
CA GLY A 298 3.88 13.90 -16.11
C GLY A 298 3.23 12.50 -16.06
N HIS A 299 2.78 12.03 -17.23
CA HIS A 299 1.95 10.83 -17.35
C HIS A 299 2.69 9.49 -17.12
N VAL A 300 4.02 9.50 -16.92
CA VAL A 300 4.76 8.30 -16.47
C VAL A 300 4.14 7.75 -15.18
N GLN A 301 3.58 8.62 -14.35
CA GLN A 301 2.90 8.29 -13.09
C GLN A 301 1.60 7.48 -13.26
N ARG A 302 0.95 7.54 -14.43
CA ARG A 302 -0.26 6.74 -14.76
C ARG A 302 0.07 5.45 -15.53
N GLY A 303 1.26 5.39 -16.11
CA GLY A 303 1.73 4.24 -16.89
C GLY A 303 2.40 3.14 -16.06
N GLY A 304 2.85 2.09 -16.75
CA GLY A 304 3.53 0.95 -16.13
C GLY A 304 2.57 -0.14 -15.64
N THR A 305 3.14 -1.18 -15.03
CA THR A 305 2.38 -2.32 -14.51
C THR A 305 1.79 -2.00 -13.13
N PRO A 306 0.59 -2.48 -12.79
CA PRO A 306 0.07 -2.36 -11.43
C PRO A 306 0.99 -3.08 -10.42
N SER A 307 1.26 -2.45 -9.27
CA SER A 307 2.00 -3.04 -8.16
C SER A 307 1.23 -4.21 -7.54
N ALA A 308 1.91 -5.04 -6.75
CA ALA A 308 1.26 -6.15 -6.05
C ALA A 308 0.10 -5.64 -5.16
N PHE A 309 0.31 -4.52 -4.45
CA PHE A 309 -0.71 -3.88 -3.62
C PHE A 309 -1.95 -3.51 -4.41
N ASP A 310 -1.81 -2.78 -5.52
CA ASP A 310 -2.96 -2.34 -6.33
C ASP A 310 -3.70 -3.51 -6.99
N ARG A 311 -3.00 -4.57 -7.40
CA ARG A 311 -3.65 -5.79 -7.94
C ARG A 311 -4.52 -6.47 -6.88
N ILE A 312 -3.98 -6.64 -5.68
CA ILE A 312 -4.68 -7.27 -4.55
C ILE A 312 -5.86 -6.39 -4.12
N LEU A 313 -5.62 -5.09 -3.93
CA LEU A 313 -6.63 -4.12 -3.53
C LEU A 313 -7.80 -4.10 -4.51
N ALA A 314 -7.51 -3.92 -5.81
CA ALA A 314 -8.52 -3.89 -6.85
C ALA A 314 -9.28 -5.23 -6.97
N SER A 315 -8.59 -6.36 -6.80
CA SER A 315 -9.23 -7.67 -6.83
C SER A 315 -10.20 -7.88 -5.66
N ARG A 316 -9.79 -7.48 -4.45
CA ARG A 316 -10.65 -7.55 -3.25
C ARG A 316 -11.89 -6.66 -3.39
N MET A 317 -11.69 -5.42 -3.84
CA MET A 317 -12.80 -4.47 -3.99
C MET A 317 -13.73 -4.85 -5.14
N GLY A 318 -13.23 -5.44 -6.22
CA GLY A 318 -14.07 -5.93 -7.32
C GLY A 318 -14.97 -7.09 -6.91
N VAL A 319 -14.49 -7.98 -6.03
CA VAL A 319 -15.33 -9.05 -5.45
C VAL A 319 -16.41 -8.46 -4.55
N ASP A 320 -16.06 -7.59 -3.60
CA ASP A 320 -17.04 -6.99 -2.69
C ASP A 320 -18.04 -6.09 -3.43
N CYS A 321 -17.64 -5.47 -4.54
CA CYS A 321 -18.54 -4.72 -5.41
C CYS A 321 -19.68 -5.58 -5.96
N VAL A 322 -19.38 -6.80 -6.44
CA VAL A 322 -20.41 -7.71 -6.94
C VAL A 322 -21.31 -8.18 -5.80
N LEU A 323 -20.74 -8.48 -4.63
CA LEU A 323 -21.53 -8.83 -3.45
C LEU A 323 -22.47 -7.70 -3.05
N ALA A 324 -21.97 -6.46 -3.00
CA ALA A 324 -22.75 -5.27 -2.70
C ALA A 324 -23.90 -5.05 -3.70
N LEU A 325 -23.65 -5.26 -5.01
CA LEU A 325 -24.69 -5.15 -6.04
C LEU A 325 -25.78 -6.23 -5.89
N LEU A 326 -25.41 -7.44 -5.46
CA LEU A 326 -26.36 -8.52 -5.28
C LEU A 326 -27.20 -8.39 -4.01
N GLU A 327 -26.60 -7.85 -2.94
CA GLU A 327 -27.24 -7.58 -1.65
C GLU A 327 -28.05 -6.28 -1.65
N ALA A 328 -27.85 -5.40 -2.64
CA ALA A 328 -28.57 -4.14 -2.75
C ALA A 328 -30.09 -4.33 -2.86
N THR A 329 -30.83 -3.55 -2.08
CA THR A 329 -32.28 -3.41 -2.14
C THR A 329 -32.65 -2.00 -2.65
N PRO A 330 -33.89 -1.75 -3.09
CA PRO A 330 -34.33 -0.42 -3.53
C PRO A 330 -34.08 0.71 -2.52
N GLU A 331 -34.06 0.39 -1.22
CA GLU A 331 -33.84 1.35 -0.13
C GLU A 331 -32.35 1.60 0.14
N THR A 332 -31.46 0.69 -0.32
CA THR A 332 -30.03 0.86 -0.07
C THR A 332 -29.46 2.03 -0.89
N PRO A 333 -28.72 2.96 -0.25
CA PRO A 333 -28.06 4.04 -0.97
C PRO A 333 -26.93 3.48 -1.84
N ALA A 334 -26.55 4.22 -2.89
CA ALA A 334 -25.39 3.91 -3.68
C ALA A 334 -24.18 3.93 -2.76
N CYS A 335 -23.31 2.93 -2.87
CA CYS A 335 -22.15 2.82 -2.03
C CYS A 335 -20.85 2.81 -2.83
N VAL A 336 -19.77 3.17 -2.17
CA VAL A 336 -18.40 3.01 -2.66
C VAL A 336 -17.74 1.92 -1.85
N VAL A 337 -17.15 0.95 -2.54
CA VAL A 337 -16.30 -0.06 -1.92
C VAL A 337 -14.95 0.57 -1.66
N SER A 338 -14.53 0.50 -0.41
CA SER A 338 -13.35 1.17 0.13
C SER A 338 -12.54 0.21 0.99
N LEU A 339 -11.27 0.55 1.23
CA LEU A 339 -10.43 -0.13 2.22
C LEU A 339 -10.29 0.77 3.45
N CYS A 340 -10.74 0.27 4.60
CA CYS A 340 -10.53 0.92 5.90
C CYS A 340 -9.91 -0.09 6.87
N GLY A 341 -8.74 0.24 7.43
CA GLY A 341 -8.08 -0.65 8.40
C GLY A 341 -7.76 -2.04 7.83
N ASN A 342 -7.41 -2.13 6.55
CA ASN A 342 -7.18 -3.39 5.80
C ASN A 342 -8.43 -4.28 5.64
N GLN A 343 -9.63 -3.77 5.90
CA GLN A 343 -10.89 -4.47 5.62
C GLN A 343 -11.68 -3.75 4.53
N ALA A 344 -12.42 -4.52 3.71
CA ALA A 344 -13.32 -3.96 2.72
C ALA A 344 -14.56 -3.42 3.44
N VAL A 345 -14.89 -2.17 3.19
CA VAL A 345 -16.05 -1.49 3.77
C VAL A 345 -16.86 -0.81 2.66
N ARG A 346 -18.16 -0.71 2.87
CA ARG A 346 -19.09 -0.04 1.96
C ARG A 346 -19.52 1.26 2.60
N LEU A 347 -19.26 2.37 1.91
CA LEU A 347 -19.58 3.70 2.41
C LEU A 347 -20.63 4.37 1.52
N PRO A 348 -21.56 5.17 2.07
CA PRO A 348 -22.49 5.94 1.26
C PRO A 348 -21.74 6.85 0.28
N LEU A 349 -22.03 6.71 -1.01
CA LEU A 349 -21.34 7.42 -2.07
C LEU A 349 -21.46 8.94 -1.91
N MET A 350 -22.67 9.42 -1.60
CA MET A 350 -22.96 10.85 -1.50
C MET A 350 -22.21 11.52 -0.35
N GLU A 351 -22.10 10.85 0.80
CA GLU A 351 -21.33 11.36 1.94
C GLU A 351 -19.85 11.50 1.56
N CYS A 352 -19.29 10.51 0.88
CA CYS A 352 -17.89 10.54 0.46
C CYS A 352 -17.60 11.67 -0.54
N VAL A 353 -18.49 11.87 -1.53
CA VAL A 353 -18.39 12.96 -2.51
C VAL A 353 -18.59 14.34 -1.86
N GLN A 354 -19.46 14.45 -0.87
CA GLN A 354 -19.61 15.71 -0.15
C GLN A 354 -18.34 16.04 0.65
N MET A 355 -17.76 15.04 1.33
CA MET A 355 -16.52 15.23 2.07
C MET A 355 -15.33 15.62 1.17
N THR A 356 -15.23 15.08 -0.05
CA THR A 356 -14.17 15.47 -1.00
C THR A 356 -14.28 16.94 -1.41
N GLN A 357 -15.51 17.41 -1.69
CA GLN A 357 -15.78 18.81 -2.03
C GLN A 357 -15.52 19.75 -0.84
N GLU A 358 -15.80 19.31 0.39
CA GLU A 358 -15.50 20.07 1.61
C GLU A 358 -14.00 20.31 1.78
N VAL A 359 -13.13 19.38 1.35
CA VAL A 359 -11.67 19.62 1.38
C VAL A 359 -11.27 20.75 0.45
N GLN A 360 -11.79 20.76 -0.77
CA GLN A 360 -11.50 21.83 -1.72
C GLN A 360 -12.01 23.18 -1.19
N LYS A 361 -13.22 23.20 -0.65
CA LYS A 361 -13.79 24.39 -0.02
C LYS A 361 -12.93 24.89 1.15
N ALA A 362 -12.43 24.00 2.00
CA ALA A 362 -11.55 24.37 3.10
C ALA A 362 -10.24 25.01 2.60
N MET A 363 -9.65 24.49 1.51
CA MET A 363 -8.47 25.09 0.89
C MET A 363 -8.76 26.47 0.26
N ASP A 364 -9.89 26.61 -0.43
CA ASP A 364 -10.30 27.88 -1.05
C ASP A 364 -10.54 28.96 0.02
N GLU A 365 -11.12 28.57 1.16
CA GLU A 365 -11.35 29.43 2.33
C GLU A 365 -10.11 29.62 3.22
N ARG A 366 -8.94 29.08 2.83
CA ARG A 366 -7.66 29.16 3.58
C ARG A 366 -7.70 28.49 4.95
N ARG A 367 -8.59 27.52 5.14
CA ARG A 367 -8.69 26.66 6.34
C ARG A 367 -7.87 25.39 6.16
N PHE A 368 -6.56 25.54 6.03
CA PHE A 368 -5.65 24.42 5.71
C PHE A 368 -5.61 23.32 6.78
N ASP A 369 -5.69 23.67 8.06
CA ASP A 369 -5.75 22.68 9.15
C ASP A 369 -7.00 21.79 9.05
N ASP A 370 -8.14 22.36 8.63
CA ASP A 370 -9.36 21.60 8.38
C ASP A 370 -9.18 20.69 7.16
N ALA A 371 -8.54 21.16 6.09
CA ALA A 371 -8.25 20.36 4.90
C ALA A 371 -7.38 19.12 5.24
N VAL A 372 -6.34 19.29 6.07
CA VAL A 372 -5.50 18.17 6.54
C VAL A 372 -6.32 17.16 7.35
N ARG A 373 -7.23 17.64 8.22
CA ARG A 373 -8.09 16.75 9.03
C ARG A 373 -9.10 15.99 8.18
N LEU A 374 -9.71 16.65 7.18
CA LEU A 374 -10.69 16.04 6.29
C LEU A 374 -10.05 14.97 5.38
N ARG A 375 -8.78 15.13 4.97
CA ARG A 375 -8.02 14.06 4.28
C ARG A 375 -7.82 12.81 5.14
N GLY A 376 -7.96 12.94 6.46
CA GLY A 376 -7.95 11.83 7.39
C GLY A 376 -6.63 11.64 8.14
N ARG A 377 -6.69 10.77 9.16
CA ARG A 377 -5.58 10.53 10.10
C ARG A 377 -4.33 9.96 9.43
N SER A 378 -4.48 9.21 8.34
CA SER A 378 -3.35 8.65 7.60
C SER A 378 -2.49 9.77 6.99
N PHE A 379 -3.12 10.76 6.35
CA PHE A 379 -2.48 11.94 5.78
C PHE A 379 -1.78 12.77 6.87
N GLU A 380 -2.49 13.09 7.95
CA GLU A 380 -1.94 13.85 9.08
C GLU A 380 -0.71 13.16 9.69
N ASN A 381 -0.77 11.84 9.87
CA ASN A 381 0.36 11.05 10.38
C ASN A 381 1.56 11.09 9.42
N ASN A 382 1.34 11.01 8.11
CA ASN A 382 2.41 11.12 7.11
C ASN A 382 3.07 12.52 7.20
N LEU A 383 2.26 13.58 7.30
CA LEU A 383 2.73 14.96 7.38
C LEU A 383 3.52 15.22 8.66
N ASN A 384 3.01 14.77 9.80
CA ASN A 384 3.69 14.89 11.09
C ASN A 384 5.01 14.12 11.11
N THR A 385 5.03 12.91 10.54
CA THR A 385 6.27 12.12 10.41
C THR A 385 7.29 12.83 9.52
N TYR A 386 6.85 13.39 8.39
CA TYR A 386 7.71 14.18 7.51
C TYR A 386 8.30 15.39 8.26
N LYS A 387 7.48 16.18 8.97
CA LYS A 387 7.94 17.34 9.76
C LYS A 387 9.02 16.95 10.77
N LEU A 388 8.84 15.84 11.49
CA LEU A 388 9.79 15.33 12.49
C LEU A 388 11.14 14.91 11.88
N LEU A 389 11.12 14.34 10.67
CA LEU A 389 12.33 13.83 10.00
C LEU A 389 13.05 14.89 9.16
N SER A 390 12.32 15.93 8.75
CA SER A 390 12.82 17.00 7.90
C SER A 390 13.32 18.18 8.73
N HIS A 391 12.68 18.60 9.80
CA HIS A 391 13.15 19.73 10.60
C HIS A 391 13.86 19.26 11.87
N LYS A 392 15.18 19.53 11.96
CA LYS A 392 15.86 19.51 13.25
C LYS A 392 15.43 20.79 13.96
N LYS A 393 14.56 20.70 14.96
CA LYS A 393 14.28 21.86 15.81
C LYS A 393 15.60 22.32 16.44
N ASN A 394 15.94 23.59 16.29
CA ASN A 394 17.03 24.16 17.07
C ASN A 394 16.57 24.21 18.52
N VAL A 395 17.43 23.77 19.44
CA VAL A 395 17.13 23.70 20.88
C VAL A 395 16.77 25.09 21.44
N ALA A 396 17.17 26.16 20.76
CA ALA A 396 16.86 27.55 21.12
C ALA A 396 15.43 28.02 20.80
N ASP A 397 14.70 27.36 19.88
CA ASP A 397 13.41 27.83 19.35
C ASP A 397 12.18 27.23 20.06
N LEU A 398 12.38 26.60 21.23
CA LEU A 398 11.29 25.99 22.00
C LEU A 398 10.78 26.95 23.10
N PRO A 399 9.45 27.16 23.23
CA PRO A 399 8.89 27.92 24.35
C PRO A 399 9.38 27.34 25.68
N LYS A 400 9.84 28.18 26.60
CA LYS A 400 10.43 27.76 27.89
C LYS A 400 9.51 26.87 28.74
N ASP A 401 8.19 26.91 28.49
CA ASP A 401 7.19 26.11 29.19
C ASP A 401 6.91 24.73 28.54
N ASN A 402 7.36 24.51 27.30
CA ASN A 402 7.22 23.26 26.52
C ASN A 402 8.55 22.75 25.96
N ALA A 403 9.68 23.18 26.53
CA ALA A 403 10.97 22.59 26.21
C ALA A 403 10.89 21.07 26.50
N PRO A 404 11.19 20.18 25.54
CA PRO A 404 11.50 18.81 25.91
C PRO A 404 12.69 18.96 26.85
N CYS A 405 12.51 18.58 28.12
CA CYS A 405 13.65 18.33 29.01
C CYS A 405 14.68 17.60 28.15
N SER A 406 15.84 18.20 27.92
CA SER A 406 16.93 17.60 27.15
C SER A 406 17.26 16.28 27.83
N SER A 407 16.62 15.21 27.36
CA SER A 407 16.62 13.97 28.09
C SER A 407 17.88 13.24 27.70
N ASN A 408 18.86 13.21 28.60
CA ASN A 408 20.17 12.58 28.38
C ASN A 408 20.07 11.03 28.36
N PHE A 409 18.97 10.45 27.87
CA PHE A 409 18.81 9.01 27.75
C PHE A 409 19.54 8.48 26.53
N THR A 410 20.07 7.27 26.67
CA THR A 410 20.76 6.55 25.60
C THR A 410 19.85 5.45 25.06
N VAL A 411 19.55 5.48 23.77
CA VAL A 411 18.69 4.48 23.11
C VAL A 411 19.51 3.72 22.08
N ALA A 412 19.50 2.40 22.15
CA ALA A 412 20.20 1.54 21.20
C ALA A 412 19.24 0.99 20.12
N VAL A 413 19.70 0.94 18.88
CA VAL A 413 18.99 0.39 17.73
C VAL A 413 19.81 -0.76 17.13
N LEU A 414 19.16 -1.90 16.85
CA LEU A 414 19.78 -3.05 16.21
C LEU A 414 18.83 -3.78 15.27
N ASN A 415 19.42 -4.48 14.29
CA ASN A 415 18.70 -5.32 13.35
C ASN A 415 18.92 -6.80 13.66
N VAL A 416 17.85 -7.59 13.68
CA VAL A 416 17.88 -9.02 14.04
C VAL A 416 17.04 -9.84 13.06
N GLY A 417 17.54 -11.02 12.68
CA GLY A 417 16.91 -11.92 11.71
C GLY A 417 17.56 -11.83 10.33
N ALA A 418 16.85 -12.33 9.31
CA ALA A 418 17.28 -12.22 7.92
C ALA A 418 17.14 -10.77 7.39
N PRO A 419 17.93 -10.35 6.39
CA PRO A 419 17.77 -9.05 5.76
C PRO A 419 16.37 -8.85 5.18
N ALA A 420 15.78 -7.68 5.43
CA ALA A 420 14.51 -7.27 4.86
C ALA A 420 14.62 -5.84 4.29
N ALA A 421 14.07 -5.63 3.09
CA ALA A 421 14.09 -4.34 2.45
C ALA A 421 13.25 -3.33 3.26
N GLY A 422 13.87 -2.25 3.71
CA GLY A 422 13.23 -1.22 4.56
C GLY A 422 13.80 -1.14 5.99
N MET A 423 14.64 -2.09 6.41
CA MET A 423 15.38 -2.01 7.68
C MET A 423 16.18 -0.70 7.80
N ASN A 424 16.86 -0.27 6.73
CA ASN A 424 17.63 0.98 6.73
C ASN A 424 16.75 2.22 6.85
N ALA A 425 15.57 2.23 6.22
CA ALA A 425 14.59 3.32 6.35
C ALA A 425 14.06 3.41 7.80
N ALA A 426 13.81 2.26 8.42
CA ALA A 426 13.42 2.15 9.83
C ALA A 426 14.50 2.68 10.77
N VAL A 427 15.76 2.25 10.62
CA VAL A 427 16.90 2.76 11.40
C VAL A 427 17.07 4.28 11.24
N ARG A 428 17.02 4.78 10.00
CA ARG A 428 17.09 6.22 9.71
C ARG A 428 16.02 6.99 10.48
N SER A 429 14.79 6.51 10.43
CA SER A 429 13.67 7.15 11.12
C SER A 429 13.87 7.15 12.63
N ALA A 430 14.21 6.00 13.21
CA ALA A 430 14.45 5.86 14.63
C ALA A 430 15.55 6.79 15.14
N VAL A 431 16.69 6.84 14.45
CA VAL A 431 17.83 7.70 14.81
C VAL A 431 17.45 9.18 14.75
N ARG A 432 16.78 9.63 13.67
CA ARG A 432 16.39 11.03 13.53
C ARG A 432 15.36 11.45 14.57
N VAL A 433 14.32 10.66 14.78
CA VAL A 433 13.29 10.96 15.79
C VAL A 433 13.88 10.93 17.19
N GLY A 434 14.78 9.99 17.49
CA GLY A 434 15.44 9.92 18.79
C GLY A 434 16.30 11.15 19.08
N ILE A 435 17.06 11.62 18.09
CA ILE A 435 17.84 12.87 18.20
C ILE A 435 16.92 14.09 18.37
N THR A 436 15.79 14.15 17.65
CA THR A 436 14.81 15.24 17.77
C THR A 436 14.14 15.26 19.14
N GLU A 437 13.93 14.08 19.76
CA GLU A 437 13.43 13.95 21.14
C GLU A 437 14.51 14.22 22.21
N GLY A 438 15.77 14.41 21.80
CA GLY A 438 16.89 14.75 22.68
C GLY A 438 17.72 13.57 23.17
N HIS A 439 17.48 12.36 22.68
CA HIS A 439 18.21 11.15 23.10
C HIS A 439 19.55 11.00 22.40
N LYS A 440 20.49 10.34 23.08
CA LYS A 440 21.72 9.83 22.46
C LYS A 440 21.42 8.49 21.79
N MET A 441 21.69 8.39 20.49
CA MET A 441 21.40 7.19 19.70
C MET A 441 22.65 6.34 19.52
N LEU A 442 22.55 5.05 19.85
CA LEU A 442 23.59 4.06 19.60
C LEU A 442 23.13 3.06 18.54
N ALA A 443 24.02 2.73 17.62
CA ALA A 443 23.82 1.67 16.64
C ALA A 443 24.64 0.44 17.06
N VAL A 444 23.98 -0.71 17.16
CA VAL A 444 24.62 -2.00 17.40
C VAL A 444 24.74 -2.73 16.08
N ASN A 445 25.95 -3.14 15.73
CA ASN A 445 26.18 -3.87 14.49
C ASN A 445 25.95 -5.37 14.67
N ASP A 446 25.61 -6.08 13.59
CA ASP A 446 25.50 -7.55 13.52
C ASP A 446 24.58 -8.19 14.58
N GLY A 447 23.48 -7.51 14.92
CA GLY A 447 22.44 -8.01 15.82
C GLY A 447 22.97 -8.34 17.23
N PHE A 448 22.42 -9.38 17.86
CA PHE A 448 22.83 -9.79 19.21
C PHE A 448 24.26 -10.33 19.29
N GLU A 449 24.80 -10.85 18.18
CA GLU A 449 26.17 -11.34 18.13
C GLU A 449 27.17 -10.19 18.24
N GLY A 450 26.98 -9.12 17.45
CA GLY A 450 27.81 -7.92 17.57
C GLY A 450 27.52 -7.15 18.87
N PHE A 451 26.30 -7.24 19.40
CA PHE A 451 26.00 -6.73 20.75
C PHE A 451 26.86 -7.42 21.81
N ALA A 452 26.91 -8.75 21.83
CA ALA A 452 27.75 -9.51 22.77
C ALA A 452 29.26 -9.21 22.62
N LYS A 453 29.69 -8.79 21.43
CA LYS A 453 31.08 -8.40 21.12
C LYS A 453 31.37 -6.92 21.40
N GLY A 454 30.39 -6.13 21.85
CA GLY A 454 30.57 -4.70 22.11
C GLY A 454 30.72 -3.84 20.85
N GLN A 455 30.19 -4.27 19.71
CA GLN A 455 30.26 -3.54 18.43
C GLN A 455 29.22 -2.40 18.35
N ILE A 456 29.28 -1.51 19.33
CA ILE A 456 28.32 -0.42 19.54
C ILE A 456 28.99 0.89 19.15
N LYS A 457 28.31 1.72 18.35
CA LYS A 457 28.81 3.02 17.91
C LYS A 457 27.76 4.10 18.10
N ASP A 458 28.22 5.31 18.41
CA ASP A 458 27.37 6.50 18.41
C ASP A 458 26.95 6.82 16.97
N ILE A 459 25.66 7.05 16.73
CA ILE A 459 25.11 7.33 15.41
C ILE A 459 24.47 8.71 15.37
N LYS A 460 24.92 9.52 14.42
CA LYS A 460 24.53 10.94 14.29
C LYS A 460 23.54 11.12 13.15
N TRP A 461 22.90 12.29 13.13
CA TRP A 461 21.92 12.67 12.10
C TRP A 461 22.44 12.53 10.67
N GLY A 462 23.72 12.87 10.44
CA GLY A 462 24.35 12.79 9.12
C GLY A 462 24.63 11.36 8.65
N ASP A 463 24.85 10.43 9.58
CA ASP A 463 25.30 9.06 9.27
C ASP A 463 24.19 8.24 8.59
N VAL A 464 22.94 8.52 8.92
CA VAL A 464 21.74 7.88 8.33
C VAL A 464 21.19 8.63 7.10
N GLY A 465 21.94 9.58 6.57
CA GLY A 465 21.58 10.31 5.36
C GLY A 465 21.55 9.39 4.12
N GLY A 466 20.44 9.38 3.39
CA GLY A 466 20.30 8.59 2.15
C GLY A 466 19.96 7.10 2.34
N TRP A 467 19.67 6.67 3.58
CA TRP A 467 19.36 5.27 3.89
C TRP A 467 17.94 4.83 3.50
N THR A 468 17.03 5.76 3.18
CA THR A 468 15.62 5.45 2.92
C THR A 468 15.43 4.46 1.76
N GLY A 469 16.16 4.64 0.66
CA GLY A 469 16.07 3.77 -0.52
C GLY A 469 17.06 2.61 -0.55
N GLN A 470 17.78 2.33 0.54
CA GLN A 470 18.82 1.30 0.58
C GLN A 470 18.24 -0.05 1.03
N GLY A 471 18.47 -1.09 0.22
CA GLY A 471 18.15 -2.48 0.56
C GLY A 471 19.03 -3.10 1.64
N GLY A 472 18.66 -4.28 2.12
CA GLY A 472 19.41 -5.03 3.12
C GLY A 472 19.52 -4.33 4.49
N SER A 473 20.63 -4.55 5.20
CA SER A 473 20.91 -3.96 6.52
C SER A 473 22.32 -3.39 6.57
N LEU A 474 22.45 -2.06 6.67
CA LEU A 474 23.73 -1.37 6.79
C LEU A 474 24.39 -1.53 8.17
N LEU A 475 23.59 -1.81 9.21
CA LEU A 475 24.10 -2.20 10.53
C LEU A 475 24.58 -3.66 10.57
N GLY A 476 24.29 -4.46 9.54
CA GLY A 476 24.37 -5.91 9.62
C GLY A 476 23.17 -6.50 10.37
N THR A 477 22.86 -7.77 10.11
CA THR A 477 21.78 -8.49 10.79
C THR A 477 22.12 -9.97 10.86
N LYS A 478 21.74 -10.61 11.97
CA LYS A 478 22.00 -12.02 12.26
C LYS A 478 20.78 -12.66 12.90
N ARG A 479 20.59 -13.97 12.67
CA ARG A 479 19.54 -14.78 13.29
C ARG A 479 19.89 -15.27 14.72
N THR A 480 21.06 -14.91 15.21
CA THR A 480 21.58 -15.35 16.52
C THR A 480 20.71 -14.81 17.66
N LEU A 481 20.28 -15.70 18.56
CA LEU A 481 19.49 -15.35 19.75
C LEU A 481 20.38 -14.93 20.93
N PRO A 482 19.89 -14.08 21.86
CA PRO A 482 20.68 -13.51 22.95
C PRO A 482 20.94 -14.44 24.14
N ALA A 483 20.16 -15.52 24.36
CA ALA A 483 20.26 -16.37 25.56
C ALA A 483 21.67 -16.86 25.89
N LYS A 484 22.46 -17.22 24.87
CA LYS A 484 23.84 -17.73 25.07
C LYS A 484 24.83 -16.64 25.51
N TYR A 485 24.46 -15.37 25.43
CA TYR A 485 25.36 -14.24 25.59
C TYR A 485 24.87 -13.19 26.60
N PHE A 486 23.90 -13.53 27.45
CA PHE A 486 23.32 -12.58 28.39
C PHE A 486 24.34 -11.84 29.26
N ASP A 487 25.32 -12.53 29.84
CA ASP A 487 26.33 -11.90 30.69
C ASP A 487 27.07 -10.77 29.95
N LYS A 488 27.45 -11.03 28.69
CA LYS A 488 28.15 -10.06 27.84
C LYS A 488 27.22 -8.92 27.40
N ILE A 489 25.99 -9.23 27.01
CA ILE A 489 25.02 -8.21 26.58
C ILE A 489 24.68 -7.28 27.74
N ALA A 490 24.47 -7.81 28.94
CA ALA A 490 24.25 -7.03 30.16
C ALA A 490 25.45 -6.13 30.48
N GLU A 491 26.68 -6.66 30.39
CA GLU A 491 27.90 -5.86 30.54
C GLU A 491 27.96 -4.69 29.55
N GLN A 492 27.59 -4.92 28.29
CA GLN A 492 27.57 -3.86 27.27
C GLN A 492 26.50 -2.80 27.54
N ILE A 493 25.30 -3.20 28.00
CA ILE A 493 24.23 -2.28 28.42
C ILE A 493 24.72 -1.39 29.56
N ARG A 494 25.38 -1.98 30.56
CA ARG A 494 25.94 -1.26 31.70
C ARG A 494 27.04 -0.27 31.28
N THR A 495 27.98 -0.74 30.45
CA THR A 495 29.12 0.04 29.96
C THR A 495 28.68 1.25 29.15
N HIS A 496 27.72 1.07 28.25
CA HIS A 496 27.21 2.12 27.37
C HIS A 496 26.03 2.90 27.96
N LYS A 497 25.58 2.55 29.18
CA LYS A 497 24.45 3.15 29.90
C LYS A 497 23.17 3.17 29.04
N ILE A 498 22.87 2.07 28.37
CA ILE A 498 21.70 1.95 27.49
C ILE A 498 20.43 1.99 28.35
N ASN A 499 19.53 2.93 28.05
CA ASN A 499 18.28 3.13 28.78
C ASN A 499 17.06 2.53 28.06
N ALA A 500 17.13 2.27 26.77
CA ALA A 500 16.07 1.62 26.00
C ALA A 500 16.63 0.92 24.75
N LEU A 501 15.90 -0.08 24.27
CA LEU A 501 16.27 -0.89 23.11
C LEU A 501 15.16 -0.88 22.05
N LEU A 502 15.52 -0.57 20.81
CA LEU A 502 14.68 -0.73 19.63
C LEU A 502 15.26 -1.84 18.74
N VAL A 503 14.50 -2.92 18.57
CA VAL A 503 14.89 -4.05 17.70
C VAL A 503 14.06 -4.01 16.42
N ILE A 504 14.71 -3.98 15.26
CA ILE A 504 14.04 -4.08 13.95
C ILE A 504 14.34 -5.46 13.38
N GLY A 505 13.33 -6.30 13.20
CA GLY A 505 13.62 -7.68 12.81
C GLY A 505 12.45 -8.61 12.65
N GLY A 506 12.77 -9.87 12.33
CA GLY A 506 11.81 -10.94 12.10
C GLY A 506 11.44 -11.72 13.36
N PHE A 507 11.07 -12.98 13.20
CA PHE A 507 10.69 -13.86 14.30
C PHE A 507 11.82 -14.04 15.35
N GLU A 508 13.08 -14.04 14.92
CA GLU A 508 14.23 -14.11 15.83
C GLU A 508 14.36 -12.89 16.75
N ALA A 509 13.91 -11.70 16.31
CA ALA A 509 13.84 -10.52 17.16
C ALA A 509 12.75 -10.67 18.24
N TYR A 510 11.60 -11.23 17.86
CA TYR A 510 10.52 -11.52 18.79
C TYR A 510 10.95 -12.52 19.87
N LEU A 511 11.54 -13.65 19.48
CA LEU A 511 12.10 -14.63 20.40
C LEU A 511 13.20 -14.02 21.28
N GLY A 512 14.12 -13.27 20.69
CA GLY A 512 15.22 -12.67 21.44
C GLY A 512 14.75 -11.68 22.51
N LEU A 513 13.70 -10.91 22.24
CA LEU A 513 13.10 -10.03 23.25
C LEU A 513 12.37 -10.81 24.35
N MET A 514 11.69 -11.91 24.02
CA MET A 514 11.08 -12.79 25.01
C MET A 514 12.14 -13.37 25.96
N GLU A 515 13.23 -13.90 25.40
CA GLU A 515 14.38 -14.40 26.17
C GLU A 515 14.96 -13.31 27.09
N MET A 516 15.15 -12.08 26.60
CA MET A 516 15.64 -10.97 27.42
C MET A 516 14.69 -10.58 28.55
N VAL A 517 13.38 -10.73 28.36
CA VAL A 517 12.39 -10.45 29.41
C VAL A 517 12.37 -11.52 30.48
N GLU A 518 12.47 -12.79 30.10
CA GLU A 518 12.69 -13.88 31.07
C GLU A 518 14.00 -13.66 31.86
N GLY A 519 15.03 -13.12 31.19
CA GLY A 519 16.31 -12.74 31.80
C GLY A 519 16.25 -11.60 32.82
N ARG A 520 15.17 -10.80 32.88
CA ARG A 520 15.05 -9.67 33.83
C ARG A 520 15.11 -10.08 35.30
N GLY A 521 14.73 -11.32 35.62
CA GLY A 521 14.83 -11.83 36.98
C GLY A 521 16.28 -11.98 37.49
N LYS A 522 17.25 -12.06 36.57
CA LYS A 522 18.68 -12.27 36.89
C LYS A 522 19.56 -11.06 36.53
N TYR A 523 19.16 -10.27 35.54
CA TYR A 523 19.94 -9.13 35.03
C TYR A 523 19.12 -7.85 35.10
N ASP A 524 19.47 -6.96 36.03
CA ASP A 524 18.82 -5.65 36.19
C ASP A 524 18.98 -4.77 34.94
N GLU A 525 20.03 -5.00 34.15
CA GLU A 525 20.28 -4.28 32.90
C GLU A 525 19.19 -4.51 31.85
N PHE A 526 18.46 -5.62 31.91
CA PHE A 526 17.35 -5.89 30.99
C PHE A 526 16.04 -5.23 31.43
N CYS A 527 16.00 -4.61 32.61
CA CYS A 527 14.84 -3.87 33.13
C CYS A 527 14.68 -2.48 32.49
N ILE A 528 14.90 -2.40 31.18
CA ILE A 528 14.73 -1.21 30.34
C ILE A 528 13.52 -1.40 29.39
N PRO A 529 12.91 -0.31 28.90
CA PRO A 529 11.94 -0.39 27.81
C PRO A 529 12.55 -1.02 26.57
N MET A 530 11.91 -2.07 26.07
CA MET A 530 12.30 -2.76 24.84
C MET A 530 11.08 -2.80 23.91
N VAL A 531 11.29 -2.46 22.64
CA VAL A 531 10.24 -2.47 21.62
C VAL A 531 10.77 -3.05 20.32
N MET A 532 9.89 -3.78 19.63
CA MET A 532 10.18 -4.41 18.34
C MET A 532 9.40 -3.73 17.23
N VAL A 533 10.05 -3.62 16.07
CA VAL A 533 9.40 -3.31 14.80
C VAL A 533 9.55 -4.54 13.88
N PRO A 534 8.44 -5.10 13.34
CA PRO A 534 8.48 -6.29 12.50
C PRO A 534 9.10 -5.98 11.13
N ALA A 535 10.18 -6.68 10.78
CA ALA A 535 10.89 -6.58 9.52
C ALA A 535 11.34 -7.97 9.04
N THR A 536 10.61 -8.52 8.07
CA THR A 536 10.85 -9.83 7.45
C THR A 536 10.07 -9.89 6.14
N VAL A 537 10.57 -10.65 5.16
CA VAL A 537 9.79 -10.92 3.94
C VAL A 537 8.61 -11.87 4.24
N SER A 538 8.75 -12.74 5.24
CA SER A 538 7.83 -13.85 5.49
C SER A 538 6.49 -13.42 6.10
N ASN A 539 6.39 -12.19 6.61
CA ASN A 539 5.23 -11.71 7.36
C ASN A 539 4.75 -12.65 8.48
N ASN A 540 5.69 -13.23 9.22
CA ASN A 540 5.45 -14.27 10.23
C ASN A 540 5.64 -13.78 11.67
N VAL A 541 5.68 -12.47 11.90
CA VAL A 541 5.87 -11.91 13.25
C VAL A 541 4.53 -11.81 13.96
N PRO A 542 4.34 -12.49 15.11
CA PRO A 542 3.09 -12.40 15.86
C PRO A 542 2.77 -10.96 16.30
N GLY A 543 1.48 -10.60 16.26
CA GLY A 543 0.98 -9.32 16.74
C GLY A 543 1.00 -8.17 15.72
N SER A 544 1.41 -8.42 14.48
CA SER A 544 1.32 -7.45 13.38
C SER A 544 0.83 -8.11 12.09
N ASP A 545 -0.11 -7.47 11.41
CA ASP A 545 -0.66 -7.97 10.14
C ASP A 545 0.32 -7.79 8.97
N PHE A 546 1.31 -6.89 9.14
CA PHE A 546 2.30 -6.54 8.15
C PHE A 546 3.70 -6.46 8.77
N SER A 547 4.71 -6.75 7.96
CA SER A 547 6.11 -6.64 8.31
C SER A 547 6.87 -5.94 7.18
N ILE A 548 7.88 -5.17 7.57
CA ILE A 548 8.70 -4.41 6.63
C ILE A 548 9.48 -5.41 5.75
N GLY A 549 9.34 -5.27 4.44
CA GLY A 549 10.01 -6.09 3.42
C GLY A 549 9.07 -7.05 2.69
N ALA A 550 7.88 -7.31 3.24
CA ALA A 550 6.92 -8.23 2.63
C ALA A 550 6.36 -7.66 1.31
N ASP A 551 6.08 -6.36 1.21
CA ASP A 551 5.58 -5.75 -0.03
C ASP A 551 6.64 -5.76 -1.13
N THR A 552 7.91 -5.49 -0.80
CA THR A 552 9.03 -5.62 -1.73
C THR A 552 9.15 -7.04 -2.28
N ALA A 553 8.98 -8.04 -1.41
CA ALA A 553 8.98 -9.45 -1.81
C ALA A 553 7.79 -9.78 -2.72
N LEU A 554 6.59 -9.31 -2.41
CA LEU A 554 5.40 -9.50 -3.24
C LEU A 554 5.57 -8.88 -4.63
N ASN A 555 6.12 -7.67 -4.73
CA ASN A 555 6.40 -7.04 -6.03
C ASN A 555 7.44 -7.85 -6.83
N THR A 556 8.46 -8.41 -6.17
CA THR A 556 9.45 -9.27 -6.83
C THR A 556 8.83 -10.57 -7.34
N ILE A 557 7.97 -11.21 -6.54
CA ILE A 557 7.22 -12.42 -6.94
C ILE A 557 6.31 -12.09 -8.11
N THR A 558 5.58 -10.98 -8.04
CA THR A 558 4.63 -10.54 -9.06
C THR A 558 5.31 -10.27 -10.40
N ASP A 559 6.42 -9.49 -10.40
CA ASP A 559 7.21 -9.22 -11.61
C ASP A 559 7.80 -10.51 -12.21
N THR A 560 8.31 -11.40 -11.36
CA THR A 560 8.84 -12.69 -11.82
C THR A 560 7.75 -13.56 -12.45
N CYS A 561 6.57 -13.62 -11.83
CA CYS A 561 5.42 -14.35 -12.36
C CYS A 561 4.94 -13.76 -13.69
N ASP A 562 4.95 -12.44 -13.86
CA ASP A 562 4.56 -11.81 -15.11
C ASP A 562 5.51 -12.15 -16.26
N ARG A 563 6.83 -12.13 -16.01
CA ARG A 563 7.85 -12.57 -16.98
C ARG A 563 7.69 -14.06 -17.34
N ILE A 564 7.41 -14.90 -16.34
CA ILE A 564 7.14 -16.33 -16.54
C ILE A 564 5.86 -16.55 -17.35
N LYS A 565 4.77 -15.83 -17.04
CA LYS A 565 3.51 -15.90 -17.79
C LYS A 565 3.69 -15.46 -19.24
N GLN A 566 4.55 -14.48 -19.50
CA GLN A 566 4.90 -14.07 -20.87
C GLN A 566 5.59 -15.22 -21.62
N SER A 567 6.55 -15.91 -20.98
CA SER A 567 7.20 -17.11 -21.54
C SER A 567 6.22 -18.26 -21.78
N ALA A 568 5.34 -18.54 -20.81
CA ALA A 568 4.30 -19.57 -20.91
C ALA A 568 3.34 -19.28 -22.07
N SER A 569 2.93 -18.02 -22.24
CA SER A 569 2.00 -17.62 -23.30
C SER A 569 2.60 -17.76 -24.70
N GLY A 570 3.92 -17.56 -24.85
CA GLY A 570 4.61 -17.72 -26.13
C GLY A 570 4.78 -19.19 -26.56
N THR A 571 5.02 -20.08 -25.60
CA THR A 571 5.18 -21.52 -25.88
C THR A 571 3.86 -22.28 -25.92
N LYS A 572 2.82 -21.76 -25.24
CA LYS A 572 1.50 -22.38 -25.02
C LYS A 572 1.59 -23.75 -24.33
N ARG A 573 0.48 -24.19 -23.76
CA ARG A 573 0.32 -25.50 -23.09
C ARG A 573 1.45 -25.77 -22.09
N ARG A 574 1.75 -24.77 -21.26
CA ARG A 574 2.82 -24.84 -20.26
C ARG A 574 2.33 -24.42 -18.89
N VAL A 575 2.72 -25.18 -17.87
CA VAL A 575 2.44 -24.91 -16.46
C VAL A 575 3.75 -24.63 -15.73
N PHE A 576 3.77 -23.58 -14.91
CA PHE A 576 4.92 -23.26 -14.06
C PHE A 576 4.60 -23.54 -12.60
N ILE A 577 5.46 -24.30 -11.93
CA ILE A 577 5.43 -24.53 -10.48
C ILE A 577 6.52 -23.64 -9.87
N ILE A 578 6.12 -22.66 -9.07
CA ILE A 578 7.00 -21.65 -8.50
C ILE A 578 7.05 -21.81 -6.98
N GLU A 579 8.25 -22.01 -6.44
CA GLU A 579 8.46 -22.03 -4.99
C GLU A 579 8.75 -20.61 -4.47
N THR A 580 8.01 -20.20 -3.44
CA THR A 580 8.15 -18.91 -2.75
C THR A 580 8.66 -19.09 -1.32
N MET A 581 9.36 -18.08 -0.80
CA MET A 581 9.78 -18.05 0.60
C MET A 581 8.59 -17.86 1.53
N GLY A 582 8.83 -17.99 2.84
CA GLY A 582 7.85 -17.70 3.89
C GLY A 582 8.06 -18.53 5.16
N GLY A 583 8.99 -19.47 5.16
CA GLY A 583 9.00 -20.57 6.11
C GLY A 583 7.65 -21.27 6.04
N TYR A 584 7.03 -21.47 7.19
CA TYR A 584 5.66 -21.99 7.30
C TYR A 584 4.56 -20.95 7.09
N CYS A 585 4.91 -19.66 6.90
CA CYS A 585 3.92 -18.62 6.64
C CYS A 585 3.63 -18.53 5.13
N GLY A 586 2.40 -18.86 4.75
CA GLY A 586 1.89 -18.84 3.39
C GLY A 586 1.60 -17.45 2.83
N TYR A 587 1.85 -16.36 3.56
CA TYR A 587 1.50 -15.00 3.15
C TYR A 587 2.02 -14.64 1.75
N LEU A 588 3.32 -14.85 1.48
CA LEU A 588 3.92 -14.54 0.17
C LEU A 588 3.36 -15.41 -0.95
N ALA A 589 3.14 -16.71 -0.70
CA ALA A 589 2.59 -17.63 -1.68
C ALA A 589 1.14 -17.26 -2.03
N ASN A 590 0.31 -16.99 -1.03
CA ASN A 590 -1.10 -16.66 -1.19
C ASN A 590 -1.29 -15.30 -1.85
N MET A 591 -0.70 -14.24 -1.27
CA MET A 591 -0.86 -12.87 -1.79
C MET A 591 -0.14 -12.70 -3.13
N GLY A 592 1.00 -13.36 -3.33
CA GLY A 592 1.68 -13.43 -4.62
C GLY A 592 0.86 -14.18 -5.67
N GLY A 593 0.16 -15.24 -5.27
CA GLY A 593 -0.76 -15.98 -6.13
C GLY A 593 -1.93 -15.12 -6.58
N LEU A 594 -2.55 -14.37 -5.67
CA LEU A 594 -3.60 -13.41 -5.99
C LEU A 594 -3.11 -12.32 -6.95
N ALA A 595 -1.95 -11.70 -6.67
CA ALA A 595 -1.38 -10.64 -7.50
C ALA A 595 -0.91 -11.12 -8.89
N ALA A 596 -0.42 -12.36 -8.99
CA ALA A 596 -0.01 -12.98 -10.24
C ALA A 596 -1.19 -13.56 -11.04
N GLY A 597 -2.32 -13.82 -10.38
CA GLY A 597 -3.44 -14.57 -10.94
C GLY A 597 -3.07 -16.03 -11.15
N ALA A 598 -2.43 -16.64 -10.15
CA ALA A 598 -2.10 -18.05 -10.12
C ALA A 598 -3.37 -18.92 -10.07
N ASP A 599 -3.28 -20.12 -10.60
CA ASP A 599 -4.33 -21.12 -10.60
C ASP A 599 -4.42 -21.86 -9.27
N ALA A 600 -3.28 -22.02 -8.58
CA ALA A 600 -3.21 -22.58 -7.24
C ALA A 600 -2.06 -21.95 -6.43
N ALA A 601 -2.23 -21.87 -5.12
CA ALA A 601 -1.20 -21.46 -4.18
C ALA A 601 -1.22 -22.41 -2.97
N TYR A 602 -0.26 -23.34 -2.92
CA TYR A 602 -0.16 -24.33 -1.85
C TYR A 602 0.59 -23.76 -0.65
N ILE A 603 -0.07 -23.74 0.51
CA ILE A 603 0.43 -23.15 1.76
C ILE A 603 0.37 -24.14 2.91
N PHE A 604 1.04 -23.85 4.02
CA PHE A 604 1.06 -24.74 5.19
C PHE A 604 -0.24 -24.64 6.01
N GLU A 605 -0.83 -23.45 6.03
CA GLU A 605 -2.03 -23.14 6.82
C GLU A 605 -3.31 -23.81 6.29
N GLU A 606 -3.30 -24.23 5.02
CA GLU A 606 -4.38 -24.97 4.37
C GLU A 606 -3.86 -26.35 3.97
N SER A 607 -4.30 -27.39 4.67
CA SER A 607 -3.88 -28.76 4.39
C SER A 607 -4.40 -29.23 3.03
N PHE A 608 -3.52 -29.77 2.20
CA PHE A 608 -3.88 -30.37 0.92
C PHE A 608 -3.40 -31.82 0.81
N ASP A 609 -4.22 -32.66 0.18
CA ASP A 609 -3.91 -34.06 -0.08
C ASP A 609 -3.72 -34.34 -1.58
N ILE A 610 -3.47 -35.60 -1.93
CA ILE A 610 -3.25 -35.99 -3.33
C ILE A 610 -4.50 -35.79 -4.20
N ARG A 611 -5.71 -35.81 -3.64
CA ARG A 611 -6.96 -35.62 -4.37
C ARG A 611 -7.13 -34.17 -4.77
N GLU A 612 -6.76 -33.24 -3.89
CA GLU A 612 -6.75 -31.81 -4.22
C GLU A 612 -5.72 -31.46 -5.29
N LEU A 613 -4.52 -32.07 -5.23
CA LEU A 613 -3.54 -31.93 -6.30
C LEU A 613 -4.08 -32.47 -7.63
N GLN A 614 -4.72 -33.65 -7.61
CA GLN A 614 -5.33 -34.25 -8.80
C GLN A 614 -6.45 -33.36 -9.37
N ALA A 615 -7.34 -32.83 -8.52
CA ALA A 615 -8.41 -31.94 -8.95
C ALA A 615 -7.88 -30.67 -9.63
N ASN A 616 -6.78 -30.10 -9.13
CA ASN A 616 -6.13 -28.95 -9.77
C ASN A 616 -5.48 -29.31 -11.12
N VAL A 617 -4.92 -30.51 -11.26
CA VAL A 617 -4.40 -31.00 -12.55
C VAL A 617 -5.51 -31.21 -13.57
N GLU A 618 -6.64 -31.78 -13.15
CA GLU A 618 -7.83 -31.94 -13.98
C GLU A 618 -8.38 -30.57 -14.41
N HIS A 619 -8.46 -29.61 -13.48
CA HIS A 619 -8.86 -28.24 -13.79
C HIS A 619 -7.94 -27.59 -14.84
N LEU A 620 -6.62 -27.71 -14.69
CA LEU A 620 -5.67 -27.18 -15.68
C LEU A 620 -5.79 -27.91 -17.02
N THR A 621 -6.05 -29.21 -17.01
CA THR A 621 -6.26 -30.01 -18.23
C THR A 621 -7.47 -29.49 -19.02
N GLU A 622 -8.59 -29.20 -18.34
CA GLU A 622 -9.76 -28.57 -18.95
C GLU A 622 -9.46 -27.14 -19.40
N LYS A 623 -8.72 -26.36 -18.60
CA LYS A 623 -8.30 -25.01 -18.95
C LYS A 623 -7.48 -24.98 -20.25
N MET A 624 -6.63 -25.97 -20.51
CA MET A 624 -5.84 -26.05 -21.75
C MET A 624 -6.69 -26.28 -23.02
N LYS A 625 -7.96 -26.67 -22.89
CA LYS A 625 -8.91 -26.76 -24.01
C LYS A 625 -9.44 -25.38 -24.42
N THR A 626 -9.34 -24.39 -23.53
CA THR A 626 -9.73 -23.00 -23.80
C THR A 626 -8.66 -22.25 -24.61
N SER A 627 -8.92 -20.96 -24.88
CA SER A 627 -7.92 -20.07 -25.49
C SER A 627 -6.72 -19.78 -24.59
N ILE A 628 -6.85 -19.96 -23.27
CA ILE A 628 -5.82 -19.62 -22.27
C ILE A 628 -5.02 -20.87 -21.93
N GLN A 629 -4.06 -21.17 -22.78
CA GLN A 629 -3.23 -22.37 -22.68
C GLN A 629 -1.99 -22.14 -21.82
N ARG A 630 -2.18 -21.75 -20.55
CA ARG A 630 -1.09 -21.58 -19.57
C ARG A 630 -1.57 -21.86 -18.15
N GLY A 631 -0.68 -22.36 -17.31
CA GLY A 631 -0.92 -22.55 -15.88
C GLY A 631 0.18 -21.94 -15.01
N LEU A 632 -0.19 -21.46 -13.83
CA LEU A 632 0.73 -20.95 -12.83
C LEU A 632 0.35 -21.48 -11.45
N VAL A 633 1.26 -22.19 -10.80
CA VAL A 633 1.08 -22.79 -9.49
C VAL A 633 2.17 -22.25 -8.57
N LEU A 634 1.78 -21.65 -7.46
CA LEU A 634 2.71 -21.25 -6.41
C LEU A 634 2.71 -22.28 -5.29
N ARG A 635 3.88 -22.49 -4.68
CA ARG A 635 4.06 -23.36 -3.51
C ARG A 635 4.93 -22.63 -2.49
N ASN A 636 4.43 -22.50 -1.27
CA ASN A 636 5.26 -22.07 -0.14
C ASN A 636 6.33 -23.14 0.16
N GLU A 637 7.56 -22.71 0.47
CA GLU A 637 8.72 -23.59 0.65
C GLU A 637 8.49 -24.74 1.66
N ASN A 638 7.77 -24.48 2.76
CA ASN A 638 7.46 -25.44 3.81
C ASN A 638 5.97 -25.81 3.88
N SER A 639 5.24 -25.75 2.77
CA SER A 639 3.82 -26.09 2.76
C SER A 639 3.52 -27.54 3.14
N ASN A 640 4.39 -28.47 2.75
CA ASN A 640 4.30 -29.89 3.06
C ASN A 640 5.69 -30.55 2.97
N GLU A 641 5.99 -31.48 3.89
CA GLU A 641 7.28 -32.20 3.93
C GLU A 641 7.44 -33.19 2.77
N ASN A 642 6.37 -33.88 2.38
CA ASN A 642 6.38 -34.93 1.37
C ASN A 642 6.09 -34.37 -0.03
N TYR A 643 5.11 -33.46 -0.14
CA TYR A 643 4.73 -32.83 -1.40
C TYR A 643 5.64 -31.63 -1.69
N THR A 644 6.89 -31.96 -1.99
CA THR A 644 7.93 -31.00 -2.37
C THR A 644 7.63 -30.36 -3.72
N THR A 645 8.34 -29.28 -4.05
CA THR A 645 8.27 -28.64 -5.38
C THR A 645 8.57 -29.65 -6.49
N ASP A 646 9.49 -30.58 -6.26
CA ASP A 646 9.82 -31.64 -7.22
C ASP A 646 8.70 -32.66 -7.38
N PHE A 647 8.08 -33.07 -6.27
CA PHE A 647 6.93 -33.98 -6.31
C PHE A 647 5.77 -33.37 -7.09
N ILE A 648 5.37 -32.13 -6.78
CA ILE A 648 4.27 -31.45 -7.49
C ILE A 648 4.61 -31.26 -8.97
N TYR A 649 5.86 -30.89 -9.28
CA TYR A 649 6.33 -30.80 -10.66
C TYR A 649 6.21 -32.13 -11.42
N GLN A 650 6.63 -33.24 -10.80
CA GLN A 650 6.56 -34.57 -11.40
C GLN A 650 5.10 -35.00 -11.62
N LEU A 651 4.24 -34.82 -10.61
CA LEU A 651 2.82 -35.14 -10.70
C LEU A 651 2.14 -34.41 -11.86
N TYR A 652 2.30 -33.09 -11.93
CA TYR A 652 1.70 -32.28 -13.00
C TYR A 652 2.29 -32.61 -14.38
N SER A 653 3.56 -33.02 -14.45
CA SER A 653 4.20 -33.41 -15.71
C SER A 653 3.68 -34.75 -16.25
N GLU A 654 3.46 -35.73 -15.37
CA GLU A 654 3.01 -37.06 -15.80
C GLU A 654 1.51 -37.06 -16.10
N GLU A 655 0.68 -36.48 -15.23
CA GLU A 655 -0.77 -36.41 -15.45
C GLU A 655 -1.15 -35.43 -16.58
N GLY A 656 -0.34 -34.38 -16.80
CA GLY A 656 -0.50 -33.46 -17.92
C GLY A 656 -0.02 -34.00 -19.27
N ARG A 657 0.51 -35.24 -19.32
CA ARG A 657 1.15 -35.80 -20.52
C ARG A 657 0.18 -35.85 -21.70
N GLY A 658 0.62 -35.28 -22.83
CA GLY A 658 -0.20 -35.14 -24.04
C GLY A 658 -1.09 -33.88 -24.06
N VAL A 659 -1.18 -33.14 -22.94
CA VAL A 659 -1.96 -31.90 -22.84
C VAL A 659 -1.04 -30.70 -22.66
N PHE A 660 -0.16 -30.71 -21.65
CA PHE A 660 0.77 -29.62 -21.33
C PHE A 660 2.11 -30.13 -20.77
N ASP A 661 3.15 -29.28 -20.82
CA ASP A 661 4.43 -29.51 -20.16
C ASP A 661 4.59 -28.63 -18.91
N CYS A 662 5.47 -29.03 -17.99
CA CYS A 662 5.74 -28.25 -16.78
C CYS A 662 7.16 -27.71 -16.73
N ARG A 663 7.36 -26.62 -15.98
CA ARG A 663 8.67 -26.15 -15.52
C ARG A 663 8.59 -25.77 -14.05
N LYS A 664 9.69 -25.98 -13.33
CA LYS A 664 9.82 -25.55 -11.94
C LYS A 664 10.79 -24.38 -11.81
N ASN A 665 10.49 -23.44 -10.93
CA ASN A 665 11.40 -22.36 -10.56
C ASN A 665 11.37 -22.14 -9.05
N VAL A 666 12.55 -22.23 -8.41
CA VAL A 666 12.72 -21.82 -7.01
C VAL A 666 13.24 -20.40 -7.02
N LEU A 667 12.42 -19.43 -6.61
CA LEU A 667 12.80 -18.03 -6.64
C LEU A 667 13.96 -17.76 -5.67
N GLY A 668 13.92 -18.37 -4.49
CA GLY A 668 14.95 -18.21 -3.47
C GLY A 668 15.12 -16.76 -3.01
N HIS A 669 16.36 -16.39 -2.65
CA HIS A 669 16.67 -15.16 -1.92
C HIS A 669 16.48 -13.86 -2.71
N MET A 670 16.29 -13.90 -4.04
CA MET A 670 15.99 -12.70 -4.81
C MET A 670 14.69 -12.02 -4.34
N GLN A 671 13.79 -12.77 -3.68
CA GLN A 671 12.58 -12.26 -3.04
C GLN A 671 12.85 -11.26 -1.91
N GLN A 672 14.06 -11.22 -1.35
CA GLN A 672 14.43 -10.14 -0.40
C GLN A 672 14.44 -8.76 -1.05
N GLY A 673 14.47 -8.72 -2.38
CA GLY A 673 14.47 -7.50 -3.17
C GLY A 673 15.84 -6.84 -3.27
N GLY A 674 15.90 -5.79 -4.07
CA GLY A 674 17.02 -4.86 -4.13
C GLY A 674 16.71 -3.65 -3.26
N ALA A 675 16.32 -2.55 -3.89
CA ALA A 675 15.80 -1.40 -3.18
C ALA A 675 14.39 -1.71 -2.60
N PRO A 676 14.05 -1.22 -1.40
CA PRO A 676 12.72 -1.37 -0.83
C PRO A 676 11.66 -0.67 -1.70
N SER A 677 10.49 -1.29 -1.79
CA SER A 677 9.29 -0.68 -2.36
C SER A 677 8.90 0.59 -1.58
N PRO A 678 8.20 1.55 -2.20
CA PRO A 678 7.76 2.75 -1.50
C PRO A 678 6.89 2.45 -0.27
N PHE A 679 6.09 1.39 -0.31
CA PHE A 679 5.33 0.91 0.84
C PHE A 679 6.27 0.58 2.00
N ASP A 680 7.27 -0.27 1.78
CA ASP A 680 8.21 -0.69 2.84
C ASP A 680 9.08 0.44 3.36
N ARG A 681 9.50 1.39 2.49
CA ARG A 681 10.20 2.61 2.89
C ARG A 681 9.37 3.42 3.88
N ASN A 682 8.11 3.67 3.53
CA ASN A 682 7.21 4.48 4.33
C ASN A 682 6.73 3.74 5.57
N PHE A 683 6.44 2.45 5.45
CA PHE A 683 6.03 1.61 6.56
C PHE A 683 7.14 1.57 7.62
N GLY A 684 8.37 1.24 7.22
CA GLY A 684 9.53 1.26 8.11
C GLY A 684 9.79 2.62 8.74
N THR A 685 9.63 3.69 7.96
CA THR A 685 9.78 5.06 8.47
C THR A 685 8.73 5.41 9.53
N LYS A 686 7.45 5.15 9.27
CA LYS A 686 6.34 5.53 10.16
C LYS A 686 6.30 4.72 11.44
N ILE A 687 6.42 3.39 11.34
CA ILE A 687 6.33 2.52 12.51
C ILE A 687 7.50 2.74 13.47
N SER A 688 8.70 2.98 12.93
CA SER A 688 9.89 3.24 13.74
C SER A 688 9.85 4.61 14.43
N ALA A 689 9.29 5.63 13.76
CA ALA A 689 9.04 6.92 14.40
C ALA A 689 8.10 6.78 15.61
N LYS A 690 6.99 6.04 15.44
CA LYS A 690 6.05 5.73 16.53
C LYS A 690 6.70 4.93 17.66
N ALA A 691 7.55 3.95 17.34
CA ALA A 691 8.26 3.16 18.33
C ALA A 691 9.18 4.03 19.20
N VAL A 692 9.90 4.98 18.59
CA VAL A 692 10.76 5.90 19.36
C VAL A 692 9.94 6.89 20.19
N GLN A 693 8.83 7.42 19.67
CA GLN A 693 7.92 8.26 20.47
C GLN A 693 7.39 7.51 21.70
N TRP A 694 7.10 6.22 21.56
CA TRP A 694 6.71 5.36 22.67
C TRP A 694 7.85 5.16 23.69
N ILE A 695 9.07 4.89 23.21
CA ILE A 695 10.27 4.83 24.08
C ILE A 695 10.40 6.14 24.88
N SER A 696 10.33 7.29 24.20
CA SER A 696 10.41 8.61 24.83
C SER A 696 9.36 8.79 25.92
N LYS A 697 8.11 8.39 25.64
CA LYS A 697 7.00 8.45 26.60
C LYS A 697 7.28 7.56 27.81
N LYS A 698 7.68 6.30 27.60
CA LYS A 698 7.97 5.34 28.67
C LYS A 698 9.16 5.78 29.53
N LEU A 699 10.22 6.32 28.94
CA LEU A 699 11.36 6.86 29.68
C LEU A 699 10.95 8.03 30.57
N LYS A 700 10.14 8.97 30.04
CA LYS A 700 9.60 10.11 30.80
C LYS A 700 8.69 9.67 31.97
N GLU A 701 7.84 8.67 31.76
CA GLU A 701 6.96 8.10 32.80
C GLU A 701 7.75 7.40 33.92
N THR A 702 8.79 6.65 33.55
CA THR A 702 9.63 5.85 34.46
C THR A 702 10.51 6.76 35.33
N TYR A 703 11.14 7.77 34.72
CA TYR A 703 12.03 8.71 35.42
C TYR A 703 11.29 9.54 36.49
N ARG A 704 10.02 9.91 36.24
CA ARG A 704 9.20 10.65 37.22
C ARG A 704 8.75 9.81 38.43
N LYS A 705 8.83 8.47 38.37
CA LYS A 705 8.28 7.57 39.40
C LYS A 705 9.31 6.70 40.13
N GLY A 706 10.59 6.71 39.72
CA GLY A 706 11.64 5.93 40.38
C GLY A 706 11.38 4.41 40.42
N LYS A 707 10.56 3.87 39.51
CA LYS A 707 10.21 2.44 39.43
C LYS A 707 10.41 1.90 38.02
N ALA A 708 11.01 0.71 37.90
CA ALA A 708 11.26 0.02 36.63
C ALA A 708 9.95 -0.41 35.92
N PRO A 709 9.88 -0.36 34.57
CA PRO A 709 8.69 -0.75 33.81
C PRO A 709 8.63 -2.27 33.56
N GLN A 710 7.46 -2.88 33.79
CA GLN A 710 7.19 -4.30 33.53
C GLN A 710 6.61 -4.61 32.13
N ASP A 711 6.32 -3.62 31.28
CA ASP A 711 5.57 -3.84 30.03
C ASP A 711 6.47 -4.01 28.78
N ILE A 712 6.24 -5.07 28.00
CA ILE A 712 6.59 -5.15 26.56
C ILE A 712 5.32 -4.82 25.77
N ILE A 713 5.42 -4.00 24.71
CA ILE A 713 4.31 -3.82 23.76
C ILE A 713 4.82 -4.06 22.34
N LEU A 714 4.15 -4.95 21.61
CA LEU A 714 4.28 -5.10 20.16
C LEU A 714 3.42 -4.02 19.49
N PHE A 715 4.01 -3.23 18.60
CA PHE A 715 3.26 -2.20 17.85
C PHE A 715 2.52 -2.84 16.66
N ASN A 716 1.19 -2.80 16.70
CA ASN A 716 0.35 -3.02 15.53
C ASN A 716 0.10 -1.68 14.81
N PRO A 717 0.38 -1.54 13.50
CA PRO A 717 0.13 -0.32 12.74
C PRO A 717 -1.36 0.00 12.50
N CYS A 718 -2.27 -0.96 12.69
CA CYS A 718 -3.71 -0.77 12.46
C CYS A 718 -4.45 -0.40 13.77
N HIS A 719 -4.53 0.89 14.09
CA HIS A 719 -5.44 1.40 15.13
C HIS A 719 -6.55 2.26 14.50
N CYS A 720 -7.48 1.55 13.86
CA CYS A 720 -8.84 2.00 13.56
C CYS A 720 -9.83 0.92 14.05
N ALA A 721 -9.78 0.53 15.33
CA ALA A 721 -10.87 -0.23 15.96
C ALA A 721 -10.76 -0.13 17.49
N ASN A 722 -11.83 0.34 18.13
CA ASN A 722 -12.05 0.21 19.57
C ASN A 722 -12.40 -1.25 19.89
N TYR A 723 -11.43 -2.05 20.36
CA TYR A 723 -11.71 -3.28 21.12
C TYR A 723 -10.61 -3.52 22.18
N PRO A 724 -10.92 -4.15 23.32
CA PRO A 724 -10.17 -4.03 24.56
C PRO A 724 -8.86 -4.83 24.54
N ARG A 725 -7.92 -4.36 25.37
CA ARG A 725 -6.65 -5.03 25.69
C ARG A 725 -6.91 -6.48 26.11
N ILE A 726 -6.30 -7.44 25.43
CA ILE A 726 -6.12 -8.78 25.97
C ILE A 726 -5.03 -8.67 27.07
N ARG A 727 -5.47 -8.56 28.32
CA ARG A 727 -4.66 -8.96 29.49
C ARG A 727 -4.62 -10.48 29.49
N LEU A 728 -3.43 -11.07 29.34
CA LEU A 728 -3.20 -12.44 29.78
C LEU A 728 -2.72 -12.35 31.24
N GLU A 729 -3.67 -12.43 32.17
CA GLU A 729 -3.37 -12.72 33.57
C GLU A 729 -3.11 -14.23 33.67
N TYR A 730 -1.86 -14.62 33.88
CA TYR A 730 -1.54 -15.96 34.38
C TYR A 730 -1.56 -15.89 35.91
N SER A 731 -2.66 -16.37 36.51
CA SER A 731 -2.67 -16.79 37.91
C SER A 731 -1.97 -18.15 37.98
N VAL A 732 -0.79 -18.20 38.57
CA VAL A 732 -0.21 -19.44 39.09
C VAL A 732 -0.74 -19.61 40.52
N ALA A 733 -1.17 -20.84 40.83
CA ALA A 733 -1.60 -21.27 42.17
C ALA A 733 -0.53 -21.02 43.25
#